data_AF-Q39432-F1
#
_entry.id   AF-Q39432-F1
#
_cell.length_a   1.000
_cell.length_b   1.000
_cell.length_c   1.000
_cell.angle_alpha   90.00
_cell.angle_beta   90.00
_cell.angle_gamma   90.00
#
_symmetry.space_group_name_H-M   'P 1'
#
loop_
_entity.id
_entity.type
_entity.pdbx_description
1 polymer ?
#
loop_
_entity_poly.entity_id
_entity_poly.type
_entity_poly.pdbx_seq_one_letter_code
_entity_poly.pdbx_strand_id
1 'polypeptide(L)'
;MHSGNKEFCFPLFFKDVEHINPRPVGLRNRSYPTRITSLKNSAKGMTPFLVADTETILYDGMDLDPISRDKFFMGLDPTPFDKDKKVEVHSPFAIGVMIVRPYVPVNESNIDYYYSSDYPDKIFPTHMERSTKLLSDFIRRIISIIKMNPEIQTVYFHNFSRFDGILILRHLVLHNDEYEIRPLMRNGRLYEVVVYFKKRMLFRFRDSLNLLPGSLDYLSSNLCPELGNKGSFDHSSMNLENVKKKRDVVIEYMKQDIRLLGGVMQKAQDIYWNLFEVDLVDWITVASQALGIFRMNFFNDMDFHIHIPNRNEDTFIRRGYYGGHADAYIPKGTNLYYYDVNSLYPFIMKEYPMPSGKPVWASNLGGMDLDSLYGFIEAYVECPESIVRPFLPYHKVKDPTLLFPTGEWIGVYYTEELKYAKSLGYTVIPIKGYLFQKRESPFKDYVGSLFERRLQAKEDGNEAMSLLYKLVMNSLYGRFGIHPKSTKTDIGGIKEYQYRMRQESWLDGDYLGNDKYVLSYHTNMDNTIDRWDPPKNSAIQLAAAITACARIYMYKYTSREDCYYTDSVVLGNPLPEEVVSSSIIGKFKLEARIKKGFFLAPKSYYYSSKEKGDVIKYKGAAKEHVDAKWFETQYKHPENQLEREFVSNFRVNIKKLSVYKRKGKVTVALALNNKRMLLHIGGKWVGSTPKVVFDLESLDNASKEIFYSMKQKLSSQEIENLYLREKRASMEDKRSQDLVQTEERTMLDSEEEVEGTNHTLEENNKTDEKKPDT
;
A
#
# COMPACT_ATOMS: atom_id res chain seq x y z
N MET A 1 26.60 26.01 -45.30
CA MET A 1 28.01 25.57 -45.28
C MET A 1 28.66 26.07 -43.99
N HIS A 2 29.59 25.29 -43.45
CA HIS A 2 30.48 25.46 -42.27
C HIS A 2 30.80 26.91 -41.83
N SER A 3 31.20 27.29 -40.61
CA SER A 3 31.67 26.66 -39.35
C SER A 3 32.00 27.83 -38.40
N GLY A 4 32.09 27.62 -37.08
CA GLY A 4 32.79 28.59 -36.22
C GLY A 4 32.60 28.40 -34.71
N ASN A 5 33.46 27.57 -34.11
CA ASN A 5 33.68 27.43 -32.66
C ASN A 5 34.03 28.77 -31.99
N LYS A 6 33.49 29.00 -30.78
CA LYS A 6 34.20 29.69 -29.70
C LYS A 6 33.94 28.97 -28.37
N GLU A 7 35.00 28.36 -27.86
CA GLU A 7 35.12 27.73 -26.55
C GLU A 7 34.97 28.77 -25.43
N PHE A 8 34.26 28.42 -24.36
CA PHE A 8 34.38 29.09 -23.06
C PHE A 8 35.19 28.17 -22.13
N CYS A 9 36.46 28.54 -21.93
CA CYS A 9 37.35 27.96 -20.93
C CYS A 9 36.92 28.37 -19.52
N PHE A 10 36.61 27.40 -18.65
CA PHE A 10 36.63 27.59 -17.20
C PHE A 10 38.06 27.32 -16.69
N PRO A 11 38.64 28.18 -15.84
CA PRO A 11 39.99 27.95 -15.32
C PRO A 11 39.99 26.81 -14.30
N LEU A 12 40.66 25.73 -14.70
CA LEU A 12 41.03 24.58 -13.89
C LEU A 12 42.12 24.99 -12.88
N PHE A 13 41.75 25.21 -11.62
CA PHE A 13 42.71 25.15 -10.51
C PHE A 13 42.84 23.71 -10.02
N PHE A 14 43.61 22.90 -10.74
CA PHE A 14 44.21 21.68 -10.21
C PHE A 14 45.57 22.05 -9.63
N LYS A 15 45.68 22.08 -8.30
CA LYS A 15 46.97 21.92 -7.62
C LYS A 15 46.82 20.86 -6.54
N ASP A 16 47.59 19.79 -6.74
CA ASP A 16 48.06 18.80 -5.77
C ASP A 16 46.99 18.10 -4.93
N VAL A 17 46.23 17.22 -5.59
CA VAL A 17 45.50 16.15 -4.91
C VAL A 17 46.50 15.05 -4.61
N GLU A 18 46.95 14.95 -3.36
CA GLU A 18 47.59 13.72 -2.86
C GLU A 18 46.69 12.53 -3.21
N HIS A 19 47.27 11.49 -3.81
CA HIS A 19 46.63 10.19 -3.99
C HIS A 19 46.30 9.59 -2.61
N ILE A 20 45.15 9.96 -2.06
CA ILE A 20 44.62 9.32 -0.87
C ILE A 20 44.04 7.98 -1.34
N ASN A 21 44.81 6.91 -1.09
CA ASN A 21 44.32 5.55 -1.20
C ASN A 21 42.99 5.45 -0.42
N PRO A 22 41.86 5.13 -1.08
CA PRO A 22 40.60 4.96 -0.38
C PRO A 22 40.81 3.88 0.68
N ARG A 23 40.49 4.20 1.95
CA ARG A 23 40.46 3.18 2.99
C ARG A 23 39.56 2.07 2.48
N PRO A 24 40.04 0.81 2.41
CA PRO A 24 39.19 -0.29 1.99
C PRO A 24 37.99 -0.28 2.95
N VAL A 25 36.81 0.01 2.41
CA VAL A 25 35.56 -0.34 3.07
C VAL A 25 35.69 -1.84 3.22
N GLY A 26 36.03 -2.29 4.42
CA GLY A 26 36.20 -3.71 4.68
C GLY A 26 34.97 -4.40 4.12
N LEU A 27 35.15 -5.16 3.04
CA LEU A 27 34.19 -6.07 2.47
C LEU A 27 34.01 -7.19 3.51
N ARG A 28 33.42 -6.85 4.65
CA ARG A 28 32.75 -7.86 5.45
C ARG A 28 31.66 -8.39 4.52
N ASN A 29 31.90 -9.59 4.01
CA ASN A 29 30.89 -10.50 3.49
C ASN A 29 29.88 -10.74 4.62
N ARG A 30 29.06 -9.74 4.92
CA ARG A 30 27.84 -9.92 5.72
C ARG A 30 27.01 -10.90 4.91
N SER A 31 26.95 -12.15 5.37
CA SER A 31 26.01 -13.14 4.87
C SER A 31 24.61 -12.52 4.97
N TYR A 32 23.96 -12.37 3.82
CA TYR A 32 22.56 -11.99 3.79
C TYR A 32 21.74 -13.18 4.27
N PRO A 33 20.74 -12.97 5.16
CA PRO A 33 19.85 -14.05 5.52
C PRO A 33 19.12 -14.50 4.25
N THR A 34 19.16 -15.80 3.97
CA THR A 34 18.48 -16.40 2.82
C THR A 34 17.05 -16.81 3.14
N ARG A 35 16.66 -16.74 4.42
CA ARG A 35 15.31 -17.05 4.89
C ARG A 35 14.93 -16.22 6.12
N ILE A 36 13.63 -16.03 6.33
CA ILE A 36 13.11 -15.50 7.60
C ILE A 36 13.12 -16.62 8.63
N THR A 37 13.63 -16.34 9.82
CA THR A 37 13.71 -17.30 10.93
C THR A 37 12.71 -16.96 12.03
N SER A 38 12.37 -17.95 12.85
CA SER A 38 11.80 -17.70 14.18
C SER A 38 12.73 -16.81 15.01
N LEU A 39 12.17 -16.13 16.01
CA LEU A 39 12.89 -15.30 16.96
C LEU A 39 12.61 -15.79 18.37
N LYS A 40 13.65 -15.79 19.22
CA LYS A 40 13.42 -15.88 20.66
C LYS A 40 13.03 -14.51 21.19
N ASN A 41 12.08 -14.47 22.10
CA ASN A 41 11.81 -13.25 22.84
C ASN A 41 13.04 -12.90 23.69
N SER A 42 13.51 -11.67 23.58
CA SER A 42 14.65 -11.15 24.33
C SER A 42 14.30 -9.92 25.17
N ALA A 43 13.04 -9.49 25.15
CA ALA A 43 12.61 -8.33 25.91
C ALA A 43 12.65 -8.65 27.41
N LYS A 44 13.21 -7.73 28.20
CA LYS A 44 13.40 -7.92 29.65
C LYS A 44 12.32 -7.25 30.51
N GLY A 45 11.47 -6.45 29.88
CA GLY A 45 10.46 -5.62 30.51
C GLY A 45 9.99 -4.52 29.56
N MET A 46 9.00 -3.74 29.99
CA MET A 46 8.60 -2.52 29.29
C MET A 46 9.59 -1.39 29.57
N THR A 47 10.07 -0.74 28.51
CA THR A 47 11.03 0.36 28.59
C THR A 47 10.27 1.70 28.71
N PRO A 48 10.61 2.58 29.68
CA PRO A 48 10.03 3.91 29.74
C PRO A 48 10.50 4.77 28.55
N PHE A 49 9.71 5.79 28.20
CA PHE A 49 9.98 6.66 27.06
C PHE A 49 9.51 8.10 27.33
N LEU A 50 9.83 9.02 26.43
CA LEU A 50 9.30 10.38 26.45
C LEU A 50 8.22 10.55 25.39
N VAL A 51 7.25 11.40 25.66
CA VAL A 51 6.32 11.94 24.66
C VAL A 51 6.44 13.45 24.63
N ALA A 52 6.29 14.04 23.46
CA ALA A 52 6.45 15.47 23.25
C ALA A 52 5.52 15.96 22.13
N ASP A 53 5.28 17.27 22.12
CA ASP A 53 4.45 17.95 21.13
C ASP A 53 4.94 19.38 20.90
N THR A 54 4.71 19.93 19.70
CA THR A 54 5.09 21.31 19.35
C THR A 54 3.91 22.12 18.83
N GLU A 55 3.87 23.39 19.22
CA GLU A 55 2.95 24.36 18.65
C GLU A 55 3.69 25.37 17.78
N THR A 56 3.11 25.66 16.62
CA THR A 56 3.75 26.48 15.58
C THR A 56 2.86 27.60 15.11
N ILE A 57 3.48 28.70 14.67
CA ILE A 57 2.81 29.75 13.91
C ILE A 57 3.26 29.69 12.45
N LEU A 58 2.40 30.16 11.56
CA LEU A 58 2.82 30.53 10.21
C LEU A 58 3.56 31.86 10.31
N TYR A 59 4.82 31.83 9.94
CA TYR A 59 5.71 32.98 9.92
C TYR A 59 6.02 33.31 8.47
N ASP A 60 5.89 34.59 8.11
CA ASP A 60 6.40 35.16 6.86
C ASP A 60 7.93 35.13 6.93
N GLY A 61 8.50 33.95 6.70
CA GLY A 61 9.91 33.85 6.36
C GLY A 61 10.07 34.45 4.98
N MET A 62 11.02 35.39 4.83
CA MET A 62 11.85 35.23 3.64
C MET A 62 12.35 33.79 3.72
N ASP A 63 12.14 33.01 2.67
CA ASP A 63 12.95 31.83 2.43
C ASP A 63 14.36 32.40 2.33
N LEU A 64 15.03 32.60 3.47
CA LEU A 64 16.41 33.02 3.55
C LEU A 64 17.16 31.79 3.09
N ASP A 65 17.13 31.60 1.78
CA ASP A 65 18.06 30.78 1.08
C ASP A 65 19.41 31.38 1.46
N PRO A 66 20.23 30.72 2.30
CA PRO A 66 21.56 31.24 2.64
C PRO A 66 22.39 31.41 1.36
N ILE A 67 22.01 30.64 0.32
CA ILE A 67 22.44 30.69 -1.06
C ILE A 67 22.31 32.10 -1.67
N SER A 68 21.32 32.92 -1.31
CA SER A 68 21.21 34.28 -1.88
C SER A 68 22.33 35.21 -1.41
N ARG A 69 22.85 34.98 -0.20
CA ARG A 69 23.97 35.71 0.37
C ARG A 69 25.30 35.16 -0.14
N ASP A 70 25.43 33.83 -0.24
CA ASP A 70 26.68 33.17 -0.66
C ASP A 70 26.87 33.10 -2.20
N LYS A 71 25.81 32.98 -3.00
CA LYS A 71 25.91 33.07 -4.48
C LYS A 71 26.38 34.44 -4.95
N PHE A 72 26.03 35.49 -4.20
CA PHE A 72 26.55 36.84 -4.41
C PHE A 72 28.07 36.92 -4.15
N PHE A 73 28.58 36.20 -3.14
CA PHE A 73 30.03 36.11 -2.89
C PHE A 73 30.77 35.14 -3.83
N MET A 74 30.08 34.16 -4.42
CA MET A 74 30.66 33.14 -5.31
C MET A 74 30.48 33.43 -6.82
N GLY A 75 29.88 34.57 -7.20
CA GLY A 75 29.72 34.98 -8.60
C GLY A 75 28.78 34.08 -9.43
N LEU A 76 27.91 33.30 -8.78
CA LEU A 76 26.94 32.43 -9.44
C LEU A 76 25.59 33.14 -9.51
N ASP A 77 24.99 33.17 -10.70
CA ASP A 77 23.67 33.77 -10.88
C ASP A 77 22.65 33.01 -9.99
N PRO A 78 21.92 33.68 -9.08
CA PRO A 78 20.87 33.03 -8.31
C PRO A 78 19.82 32.52 -9.29
N THR A 79 19.66 31.18 -9.33
CA THR A 79 18.52 30.52 -9.96
C THR A 79 17.25 31.29 -9.64
N PRO A 80 16.43 31.66 -10.63
CA PRO A 80 15.24 32.48 -10.42
C PRO A 80 14.17 31.63 -9.73
N PHE A 81 14.27 31.51 -8.42
CA PHE A 81 13.09 31.30 -7.58
C PHE A 81 12.52 32.68 -7.29
N ASP A 82 11.23 32.84 -7.61
CA ASP A 82 10.42 34.06 -7.42
C ASP A 82 10.84 34.82 -6.16
N LYS A 83 11.63 35.89 -6.31
CA LYS A 83 11.94 36.85 -5.24
C LYS A 83 10.66 37.50 -4.69
N ASP A 84 9.53 37.33 -5.38
CA ASP A 84 8.24 37.96 -5.10
C ASP A 84 7.21 37.03 -4.41
N LYS A 85 7.52 35.75 -4.14
CA LYS A 85 6.60 34.87 -3.40
C LYS A 85 7.03 34.71 -1.95
N LYS A 86 6.41 35.49 -1.07
CA LYS A 86 6.38 35.20 0.38
C LYS A 86 5.85 33.78 0.59
N VAL A 87 6.63 32.93 1.24
CA VAL A 87 6.21 31.57 1.62
C VAL A 87 6.02 31.54 3.13
N GLU A 88 4.78 31.33 3.57
CA GLU A 88 4.45 31.16 4.99
C GLU A 88 5.00 29.80 5.47
N VAL A 89 5.95 29.81 6.41
CA VAL A 89 6.59 28.61 6.98
C VAL A 89 6.20 28.42 8.44
N HIS A 90 6.09 27.17 8.87
CA HIS A 90 5.85 26.84 10.27
C HIS A 90 7.09 27.08 11.12
N SER A 91 6.93 27.83 12.21
CA SER A 91 7.96 28.12 13.20
C SER A 91 7.46 27.79 14.61
N PRO A 92 8.16 26.96 15.40
CA PRO A 92 7.76 26.61 16.76
C PRO A 92 7.72 27.82 17.70
N PHE A 93 6.67 27.91 18.51
CA PHE A 93 6.53 28.93 19.56
C PHE A 93 6.21 28.33 20.93
N ALA A 94 5.80 27.06 21.02
CA ALA A 94 5.71 26.30 22.25
C ALA A 94 6.16 24.85 22.00
N ILE A 95 6.71 24.20 23.04
CA ILE A 95 7.07 22.78 23.01
C ILE A 95 6.99 22.21 24.42
N GLY A 96 6.56 20.96 24.55
CA GLY A 96 6.52 20.25 25.84
C GLY A 96 7.04 18.82 25.75
N VAL A 97 7.40 18.26 26.90
CA VAL A 97 7.85 16.87 27.05
C VAL A 97 7.40 16.27 28.37
N MET A 98 7.06 14.99 28.36
CA MET A 98 6.66 14.23 29.53
C MET A 98 7.35 12.86 29.56
N ILE A 99 7.76 12.43 30.75
CA ILE A 99 8.21 11.04 30.97
C ILE A 99 6.99 10.13 31.10
N VAL A 100 7.00 9.01 30.37
CA VAL A 100 6.02 7.92 30.51
C VAL A 100 6.74 6.71 31.07
N ARG A 101 6.28 6.24 32.23
CA ARG A 101 6.80 5.02 32.85
C ARG A 101 5.76 3.91 32.82
N PRO A 102 6.16 2.64 32.65
CA PRO A 102 5.26 1.52 32.84
C PRO A 102 4.59 1.59 34.22
N TYR A 103 3.29 1.27 34.27
CA TYR A 103 2.49 1.19 35.49
C TYR A 103 2.30 2.49 36.30
N VAL A 104 2.84 3.63 35.86
CA VAL A 104 2.65 4.93 36.51
C VAL A 104 1.68 5.78 35.68
N PRO A 105 0.48 6.13 36.18
CA PRO A 105 -0.47 6.93 35.42
C PRO A 105 0.13 8.25 34.92
N VAL A 106 -0.21 8.62 33.68
CA VAL A 106 0.23 9.90 33.10
C VAL A 106 -0.44 11.09 33.79
N ASN A 107 0.33 12.15 34.03
CA ASN A 107 -0.14 13.35 34.74
C ASN A 107 0.45 14.61 34.10
N GLU A 108 -0.40 15.60 33.87
CA GLU A 108 -0.04 16.91 33.30
C GLU A 108 0.97 17.71 34.16
N SER A 109 1.00 17.47 35.48
CA SER A 109 1.95 18.12 36.38
C SER A 109 3.40 17.73 36.12
N ASN A 110 3.63 16.63 35.40
CA ASN A 110 4.96 16.12 35.04
C ASN A 110 5.42 16.59 33.66
N ILE A 111 4.72 17.55 33.05
CA ILE A 111 5.06 18.09 31.72
C ILE A 111 5.99 19.30 31.88
N ASP A 112 7.23 19.15 31.43
CA ASP A 112 8.10 20.30 31.21
C ASP A 112 7.73 20.97 29.89
N TYR A 113 7.67 22.29 29.87
CA TYR A 113 7.34 23.03 28.66
C TYR A 113 8.16 24.31 28.54
N TYR A 114 8.26 24.79 27.30
CA TYR A 114 8.93 26.04 26.95
C TYR A 114 8.00 26.83 26.04
N TYR A 115 7.91 28.14 26.28
CA TYR A 115 7.08 29.04 25.50
C TYR A 115 7.92 30.22 25.01
N SER A 116 7.80 30.57 23.73
CA SER A 116 8.68 31.56 23.11
C SER A 116 8.58 32.94 23.75
N SER A 117 7.41 33.33 24.26
CA SER A 117 7.21 34.62 24.96
C SER A 117 7.78 34.67 26.37
N ASP A 118 8.28 33.56 26.91
CA ASP A 118 8.93 33.53 28.24
C ASP A 118 10.39 34.00 28.15
N TYR A 119 10.97 34.05 26.94
CA TYR A 119 12.31 34.55 26.71
C TYR A 119 12.33 36.08 26.60
N PRO A 120 13.25 36.79 27.27
CA PRO A 120 13.27 38.26 27.26
C PRO A 120 13.52 38.84 25.86
N ASP A 121 12.62 39.72 25.41
CA ASP A 121 12.73 40.42 24.11
C ASP A 121 14.03 41.23 23.97
N LYS A 122 14.62 41.69 25.09
CA LYS A 122 15.92 42.39 25.09
C LYS A 122 17.09 41.51 24.67
N ILE A 123 17.01 40.20 24.91
CA ILE A 123 18.06 39.23 24.61
C ILE A 123 17.76 38.50 23.30
N PHE A 124 16.50 38.18 23.07
CA PHE A 124 16.02 37.48 21.88
C PHE A 124 14.94 38.31 21.19
N PRO A 125 15.32 39.39 20.48
CA PRO A 125 14.38 40.36 19.92
C PRO A 125 13.45 39.76 18.87
N THR A 126 13.91 38.77 18.10
CA THR A 126 13.12 38.17 17.01
C THR A 126 12.42 36.88 17.44
N HIS A 127 11.29 36.56 16.81
CA HIS A 127 10.61 35.28 17.01
C HIS A 127 11.52 34.09 16.66
N MET A 128 12.34 34.20 15.62
CA MET A 128 13.23 33.12 15.19
C MET A 128 14.32 32.81 16.22
N GLU A 129 14.90 33.84 16.86
CA GLU A 129 15.85 33.66 17.96
C GLU A 129 15.19 33.00 19.17
N ARG A 130 13.97 33.44 19.54
CA ARG A 130 13.19 32.81 20.62
C ARG A 130 12.83 31.36 20.31
N SER A 131 12.43 31.06 19.07
CA SER A 131 12.15 29.70 18.60
C SER A 131 13.39 28.81 18.65
N THR A 132 14.54 29.32 18.19
CA THR A 132 15.83 28.60 18.24
C THR A 132 16.24 28.32 19.69
N LYS A 133 16.11 29.30 20.57
CA LYS A 133 16.41 29.16 22.00
C LYS A 133 15.48 28.14 22.67
N LEU A 134 14.18 28.19 22.38
CA LEU A 134 13.16 27.24 22.83
C LEU A 134 13.52 25.80 22.47
N LEU A 135 13.85 25.54 21.20
CA LEU A 135 14.25 24.21 20.76
C LEU A 135 15.57 23.76 21.41
N SER A 136 16.53 24.68 21.59
CA SER A 136 17.80 24.37 22.26
C SER A 136 17.59 23.94 23.72
N ASP A 137 16.71 24.63 24.45
CA ASP A 137 16.40 24.31 25.84
C ASP A 137 15.62 23.00 25.97
N PHE A 138 14.71 22.73 25.03
CA PHE A 138 14.05 21.44 24.90
C PHE A 138 15.04 20.29 24.72
N ILE A 139 16.01 20.40 23.79
CA ILE A 139 17.04 19.37 23.59
C ILE A 139 17.90 19.19 24.86
N ARG A 140 18.28 20.28 25.53
CA ARG A 140 19.02 20.20 26.82
C ARG A 140 18.20 19.49 27.89
N ARG A 141 16.88 19.72 27.95
CA ARG A 141 15.99 19.06 28.91
C ARG A 141 15.89 17.56 28.66
N ILE A 142 15.71 17.14 27.41
CA ILE A 142 15.76 15.73 27.02
C ILE A 142 17.05 15.08 27.51
N ILE A 143 18.20 15.71 27.22
CA ILE A 143 19.52 15.20 27.65
C ILE A 143 19.60 15.11 29.18
N SER A 144 19.09 16.10 29.91
CA SER A 144 19.05 16.10 31.37
C SER A 144 18.24 14.92 31.91
N ILE A 145 17.03 14.71 31.36
CA ILE A 145 16.15 13.59 31.74
C ILE A 145 16.85 12.25 31.49
N ILE A 146 17.46 12.06 30.32
CA ILE A 146 18.13 10.79 29.95
C ILE A 146 19.38 10.55 30.81
N LYS A 147 20.12 11.59 31.18
CA LYS A 147 21.25 11.46 32.10
C LYS A 147 20.82 10.95 33.47
N MET A 148 19.64 11.36 33.94
CA MET A 148 19.05 10.90 35.20
C MET A 148 18.35 9.53 35.05
N ASN A 149 17.98 9.14 33.83
CA ASN A 149 17.20 7.94 33.51
C ASN A 149 17.77 7.26 32.25
N PRO A 150 18.91 6.54 32.35
CA PRO A 150 19.64 6.01 31.20
C PRO A 150 18.87 4.98 30.37
N GLU A 151 17.83 4.40 30.95
CA GLU A 151 16.90 3.47 30.31
C GLU A 151 15.96 4.16 29.31
N ILE A 152 15.71 5.47 29.48
CA ILE A 152 14.91 6.28 28.57
C ILE A 152 15.80 6.72 27.41
N GLN A 153 15.50 6.25 26.19
CA GLN A 153 16.27 6.61 25.00
C GLN A 153 15.40 7.01 23.81
N THR A 154 14.08 6.94 23.95
CA THR A 154 13.14 7.16 22.85
C THR A 154 12.17 8.29 23.20
N VAL A 155 12.01 9.23 22.27
CA VAL A 155 11.07 10.35 22.35
C VAL A 155 10.07 10.22 21.22
N TYR A 156 8.78 10.19 21.54
CA TYR A 156 7.70 10.11 20.57
C TYR A 156 7.00 11.45 20.37
N PHE A 157 6.75 11.78 19.11
CA PHE A 157 5.78 12.79 18.71
C PHE A 157 4.69 12.11 17.89
N HIS A 158 3.48 12.66 17.89
CA HIS A 158 2.41 12.21 17.03
C HIS A 158 2.51 12.91 15.66
N ASN A 159 2.69 12.16 14.56
CA ASN A 159 2.94 12.69 13.21
C ASN A 159 4.33 13.35 13.03
N PHE A 160 5.32 12.88 13.79
CA PHE A 160 6.72 13.30 13.68
C PHE A 160 7.26 13.27 12.23
N SER A 161 6.88 12.25 11.45
CA SER A 161 7.43 11.99 10.11
C SER A 161 7.24 13.14 9.12
N ARG A 162 6.20 13.97 9.32
CA ARG A 162 5.72 14.97 8.36
C ARG A 162 5.57 16.36 8.94
N PHE A 163 5.84 16.54 10.24
CA PHE A 163 5.67 17.81 10.91
C PHE A 163 6.82 18.10 11.87
N ASP A 164 6.67 17.82 13.17
CA ASP A 164 7.62 18.18 14.23
C ASP A 164 9.03 17.70 13.92
N GLY A 165 9.16 16.48 13.39
CA GLY A 165 10.45 15.90 13.09
C GLY A 165 11.22 16.61 12.00
N ILE A 166 10.55 17.29 11.07
CA ILE A 166 11.20 18.11 10.05
C ILE A 166 11.83 19.35 10.69
N LEU A 167 11.08 20.01 11.58
CA LEU A 167 11.52 21.22 12.29
C LEU A 167 12.65 20.90 13.30
N ILE A 168 12.49 19.82 14.07
CA ILE A 168 13.47 19.35 15.05
C ILE A 168 14.75 18.88 14.35
N LEU A 169 14.65 18.13 13.24
CA LEU A 169 15.82 17.70 12.47
C LEU A 169 16.60 18.90 11.94
N ARG A 170 15.91 19.92 11.38
CA ARG A 170 16.56 21.16 10.94
C ARG A 170 17.32 21.83 12.09
N HIS A 171 16.68 21.97 13.25
CA HIS A 171 17.30 22.60 14.42
C HIS A 171 18.54 21.82 14.91
N LEU A 172 18.42 20.49 15.04
CA LEU A 172 19.53 19.63 15.46
C LEU A 172 20.73 19.76 14.52
N VAL A 173 20.50 19.78 13.22
CA VAL A 173 21.54 19.82 12.19
C VAL A 173 22.25 21.17 12.13
N LEU A 174 21.54 22.28 12.40
CA LEU A 174 22.09 23.63 12.27
C LEU A 174 22.66 24.22 13.56
N HIS A 175 22.26 23.72 14.73
CA HIS A 175 22.58 24.36 16.01
C HIS A 175 23.26 23.44 17.03
N ASN A 176 23.60 22.20 16.67
CA ASN A 176 24.18 21.23 17.61
C ASN A 176 25.35 20.46 16.99
N ASP A 177 26.41 21.18 16.62
CA ASP A 177 27.61 20.62 15.97
C ASP A 177 28.36 19.59 16.83
N GLU A 178 28.12 19.57 18.15
CA GLU A 178 28.70 18.57 19.06
C GLU A 178 28.10 17.17 18.91
N TYR A 179 26.94 17.04 18.26
CA TYR A 179 26.27 15.76 18.06
C TYR A 179 26.36 15.27 16.62
N GLU A 180 26.47 13.96 16.48
CA GLU A 180 26.29 13.30 15.19
C GLU A 180 24.80 12.95 15.04
N ILE A 181 24.13 13.60 14.09
CA ILE A 181 22.70 13.42 13.80
C ILE A 181 22.53 12.43 12.64
N ARG A 182 21.82 11.34 12.88
CA ARG A 182 21.54 10.31 11.87
C ARG A 182 20.04 10.17 11.64
N PRO A 183 19.47 10.85 10.63
CA PRO A 183 18.08 10.64 10.23
C PRO A 183 17.92 9.33 9.45
N LEU A 184 16.81 8.63 9.70
CA LEU A 184 16.35 7.52 8.87
C LEU A 184 15.22 8.03 7.96
N MET A 185 15.57 8.55 6.79
CA MET A 185 14.61 8.99 5.78
C MET A 185 14.59 8.06 4.58
N ARG A 186 13.41 7.57 4.23
CA ARG A 186 13.20 6.71 3.05
C ARG A 186 11.93 7.10 2.31
N ASN A 187 12.01 7.19 0.98
CA ASN A 187 10.88 7.53 0.10
C ASN A 187 10.15 8.81 0.56
N GLY A 188 10.92 9.83 0.96
CA GLY A 188 10.37 11.11 1.41
C GLY A 188 9.68 11.08 2.78
N ARG A 189 9.86 10.03 3.59
CA ARG A 189 9.32 9.92 4.95
C ARG A 189 10.46 9.79 5.96
N LEU A 190 10.41 10.59 7.03
CA LEU A 190 11.29 10.50 8.18
C LEU A 190 10.73 9.47 9.18
N TYR A 191 11.49 8.43 9.51
CA TYR A 191 11.05 7.38 10.45
C TYR A 191 11.66 7.55 11.84
N GLU A 192 12.90 8.03 11.91
CA GLU A 192 13.67 8.15 13.14
C GLU A 192 14.73 9.24 12.97
N VAL A 193 15.04 9.97 14.04
CA VAL A 193 16.25 10.81 14.13
C VAL A 193 17.05 10.35 15.33
N VAL A 194 18.25 9.82 15.11
CA VAL A 194 19.12 9.35 16.20
C VAL A 194 20.20 10.39 16.48
N VAL A 195 20.37 10.73 17.76
CA VAL A 195 21.36 11.70 18.25
C VAL A 195 22.48 10.94 18.95
N TYR A 196 23.70 11.09 18.43
CA TYR A 196 24.90 10.50 19.00
C TYR A 196 25.80 11.57 19.60
N PHE A 197 26.44 11.25 20.72
CA PHE A 197 27.60 11.98 21.21
C PHE A 197 28.83 11.08 21.04
N LYS A 198 29.75 11.50 20.16
CA LYS A 198 30.83 10.65 19.67
C LYS A 198 30.25 9.35 19.09
N LYS A 199 30.57 8.19 19.66
CA LYS A 199 30.07 6.88 19.22
C LYS A 199 28.90 6.34 20.06
N ARG A 200 28.49 7.04 21.11
CA ARG A 200 27.41 6.61 22.01
C ARG A 200 26.10 7.22 21.55
N MET A 201 25.10 6.39 21.32
CA MET A 201 23.73 6.85 21.11
C MET A 201 23.22 7.47 22.42
N LEU A 202 22.73 8.71 22.36
CA LEU A 202 22.10 9.38 23.49
C LEU A 202 20.61 9.07 23.52
N PHE A 203 19.92 9.43 22.44
CA PHE A 203 18.49 9.18 22.26
C PHE A 203 18.10 9.21 20.79
N ARG A 204 16.83 8.91 20.55
CA ARG A 204 16.19 8.92 19.24
C ARG A 204 14.79 9.52 19.32
N PHE A 205 14.40 10.23 18.28
CA PHE A 205 13.02 10.63 18.05
C PHE A 205 12.33 9.65 17.11
N ARG A 206 11.05 9.37 17.38
CA ARG A 206 10.20 8.50 16.57
C ARG A 206 8.80 9.07 16.41
N ASP A 207 8.13 8.58 15.37
CA ASP A 207 6.74 8.89 15.11
C ASP A 207 5.82 7.83 15.73
N SER A 208 4.96 8.23 16.66
CA SER A 208 3.96 7.32 17.23
C SER A 208 2.96 6.86 16.16
N LEU A 209 2.70 7.68 15.12
CA LEU A 209 1.74 7.37 14.05
C LEU A 209 2.20 6.19 13.18
N ASN A 210 3.51 5.89 13.17
CA ASN A 210 4.03 4.71 12.50
C ASN A 210 3.70 3.40 13.25
N LEU A 211 3.49 3.47 14.56
CA LEU A 211 3.12 2.35 15.43
C LEU A 211 1.61 2.26 15.63
N LEU A 212 0.94 3.40 15.82
CA LEU A 212 -0.49 3.52 16.08
C LEU A 212 -1.10 4.47 15.03
N PRO A 213 -1.47 3.98 13.84
CA PRO A 213 -2.03 4.81 12.79
C PRO A 213 -3.48 5.21 13.12
N GLY A 214 -3.67 6.49 13.43
CA GLY A 214 -4.96 7.11 13.74
C GLY A 214 -4.75 8.55 14.18
N SER A 215 -5.78 9.40 14.15
CA SER A 215 -5.66 10.71 14.81
C SER A 215 -5.50 10.52 16.31
N LEU A 216 -4.80 11.45 16.97
CA LEU A 216 -4.67 11.43 18.43
C LEU A 216 -6.03 11.34 19.12
N ASP A 217 -7.01 12.13 18.67
CA ASP A 217 -8.39 12.12 19.17
C ASP A 217 -9.07 10.74 19.07
N TYR A 218 -8.93 10.09 17.91
CA TYR A 218 -9.47 8.74 17.73
C TYR A 218 -8.76 7.73 18.64
N LEU A 219 -7.43 7.79 18.70
CA LEU A 219 -6.65 6.86 19.50
C LEU A 219 -6.93 7.03 21.01
N SER A 220 -6.96 8.27 21.51
CA SER A 220 -7.22 8.55 22.92
C SER A 220 -8.62 8.12 23.33
N SER A 221 -9.63 8.40 22.49
CA SER A 221 -11.02 7.99 22.74
C SER A 221 -11.20 6.47 22.82
N ASN A 222 -10.33 5.69 22.16
CA ASN A 222 -10.40 4.23 22.16
C ASN A 222 -9.46 3.55 23.17
N LEU A 223 -8.31 4.16 23.46
CA LEU A 223 -7.26 3.53 24.29
C LEU A 223 -7.21 4.07 25.71
N CYS A 224 -7.51 5.36 25.93
CA CYS A 224 -7.44 6.00 27.23
C CYS A 224 -8.56 7.05 27.42
N PRO A 225 -9.85 6.69 27.22
CA PRO A 225 -10.96 7.64 27.34
C PRO A 225 -11.06 8.29 28.73
N GLU A 226 -10.53 7.65 29.76
CA GLU A 226 -10.46 8.16 31.14
C GLU A 226 -9.60 9.44 31.27
N LEU A 227 -8.73 9.74 30.29
CA LEU A 227 -7.92 10.96 30.29
C LEU A 227 -8.65 12.18 29.70
N GLY A 228 -9.91 12.02 29.31
CA GLY A 228 -10.74 13.05 28.71
C GLY A 228 -10.53 13.20 27.20
N ASN A 229 -11.23 14.17 26.63
CA ASN A 229 -11.23 14.40 25.19
C ASN A 229 -10.05 15.27 24.75
N LYS A 230 -9.75 15.22 23.46
CA LYS A 230 -8.84 16.19 22.85
C LYS A 230 -9.44 17.59 22.93
N GLY A 231 -8.63 18.58 23.28
CA GLY A 231 -9.04 19.99 23.23
C GLY A 231 -9.30 20.48 21.80
N SER A 232 -9.90 21.65 21.67
CA SER A 232 -10.06 22.36 20.39
C SER A 232 -9.28 23.68 20.43
N PHE A 233 -8.47 23.92 19.40
CA PHE A 233 -7.68 25.14 19.28
C PHE A 233 -7.62 25.61 17.83
N ASP A 234 -7.96 26.87 17.60
CA ASP A 234 -7.90 27.48 16.26
C ASP A 234 -6.46 27.91 15.94
N HIS A 235 -5.68 26.98 15.41
CA HIS A 235 -4.32 27.23 14.93
C HIS A 235 -4.26 28.31 13.84
N SER A 236 -5.32 28.49 13.04
CA SER A 236 -5.32 29.48 11.94
C SER A 236 -5.36 30.92 12.44
N SER A 237 -5.85 31.12 13.67
CA SER A 237 -5.87 32.43 14.31
C SER A 237 -4.53 32.86 14.88
N MET A 238 -3.52 31.99 14.96
CA MET A 238 -2.26 32.28 15.65
C MET A 238 -1.29 33.10 14.80
N ASN A 239 -0.74 34.16 15.39
CA ASN A 239 0.23 35.06 14.76
C ASN A 239 1.15 35.70 15.81
N LEU A 240 2.16 36.45 15.37
CA LEU A 240 3.16 37.06 16.25
C LEU A 240 2.56 37.97 17.34
N GLU A 241 1.44 38.63 17.06
CA GLU A 241 0.83 39.60 17.98
C GLU A 241 0.05 38.92 19.11
N ASN A 242 -0.52 37.74 18.85
CA ASN A 242 -1.39 37.06 19.81
C ASN A 242 -0.77 35.83 20.49
N VAL A 243 0.42 35.37 20.04
CA VAL A 243 1.18 34.32 20.73
C VAL A 243 1.34 34.64 22.21
N LYS A 244 1.69 35.87 22.58
CA LYS A 244 1.82 36.25 24.00
C LYS A 244 0.48 36.26 24.74
N LYS A 245 -0.59 36.72 24.08
CA LYS A 245 -1.93 36.88 24.68
C LYS A 245 -2.65 35.55 24.91
N LYS A 246 -2.36 34.54 24.08
CA LYS A 246 -3.00 33.22 24.12
C LYS A 246 -2.18 32.15 24.86
N ARG A 247 -1.11 32.56 25.56
CA ARG A 247 -0.14 31.66 26.20
C ARG A 247 -0.78 30.55 27.01
N ASP A 248 -1.64 30.90 27.97
CA ASP A 248 -2.19 29.91 28.90
C ASP A 248 -3.13 28.92 28.20
N VAL A 249 -3.95 29.40 27.26
CA VAL A 249 -4.83 28.55 26.45
C VAL A 249 -4.02 27.55 25.60
N VAL A 250 -2.92 28.00 25.00
CA VAL A 250 -2.04 27.12 24.20
C VAL A 250 -1.36 26.09 25.07
N ILE A 251 -0.84 26.48 26.23
CA ILE A 251 -0.15 25.57 27.14
C ILE A 251 -1.08 24.46 27.61
N GLU A 252 -2.31 24.80 28.00
CA GLU A 252 -3.28 23.79 28.44
C GLU A 252 -3.69 22.84 27.31
N TYR A 253 -3.87 23.35 26.08
CA TYR A 253 -4.11 22.52 24.90
C TYR A 253 -2.94 21.55 24.62
N MET A 254 -1.71 22.07 24.55
CA MET A 254 -0.50 21.29 24.27
C MET A 254 -0.24 20.24 25.37
N LYS A 255 -0.43 20.60 26.64
CA LYS A 255 -0.32 19.65 27.76
C LYS A 255 -1.32 18.52 27.65
N GLN A 256 -2.57 18.81 27.28
CA GLN A 256 -3.57 17.77 27.06
C GLN A 256 -3.16 16.84 25.92
N ASP A 257 -2.67 17.36 24.80
CA ASP A 257 -2.17 16.54 23.68
C ASP A 257 -1.00 15.64 24.09
N ILE A 258 -0.03 16.17 24.83
CA ILE A 258 1.10 15.40 25.38
C ILE A 258 0.61 14.32 26.35
N ARG A 259 -0.34 14.65 27.23
CA ARG A 259 -0.93 13.72 28.20
C ARG A 259 -1.67 12.58 27.49
N LEU A 260 -2.50 12.90 26.50
CA LEU A 260 -3.23 11.92 25.70
C LEU A 260 -2.27 11.02 24.91
N LEU A 261 -1.23 11.58 24.28
CA LEU A 261 -0.21 10.80 23.59
C LEU A 261 0.51 9.84 24.54
N GLY A 262 0.84 10.31 25.75
CA GLY A 262 1.42 9.49 26.80
C GLY A 262 0.53 8.31 27.19
N GLY A 263 -0.76 8.57 27.44
CA GLY A 263 -1.74 7.54 27.78
C GLY A 263 -1.95 6.51 26.66
N VAL A 264 -2.10 6.99 25.43
CA VAL A 264 -2.24 6.14 24.22
C VAL A 264 -1.06 5.18 24.08
N MET A 265 0.17 5.72 24.16
CA MET A 265 1.38 4.92 24.01
C MET A 265 1.60 3.96 25.18
N GLN A 266 1.33 4.41 26.42
CA GLN A 266 1.42 3.58 27.62
C GLN A 266 0.44 2.41 27.56
N LYS A 267 -0.83 2.67 27.21
CA LYS A 267 -1.84 1.63 27.10
C LYS A 267 -1.48 0.62 26.01
N ALA A 268 -1.03 1.08 24.85
CA ALA A 268 -0.60 0.20 23.79
C ALA A 268 0.60 -0.68 24.20
N GLN A 269 1.59 -0.10 24.91
CA GLN A 269 2.74 -0.83 25.42
C GLN A 269 2.31 -1.92 26.41
N ASP A 270 1.45 -1.59 27.38
CA ASP A 270 0.90 -2.52 28.37
C ASP A 270 0.18 -3.68 27.69
N ILE A 271 -0.69 -3.39 26.72
CA ILE A 271 -1.42 -4.42 25.97
C ILE A 271 -0.46 -5.34 25.21
N TYR A 272 0.50 -4.79 24.45
CA TYR A 272 1.43 -5.62 23.69
C TYR A 272 2.35 -6.47 24.59
N TRP A 273 2.75 -5.92 25.72
CA TRP A 273 3.52 -6.64 26.73
C TRP A 273 2.72 -7.82 27.29
N ASN A 274 1.49 -7.59 27.75
CA ASN A 274 0.67 -8.63 28.37
C ASN A 274 0.23 -9.70 27.37
N LEU A 275 0.11 -9.38 26.08
CA LEU A 275 -0.34 -10.31 25.06
C LEU A 275 0.76 -11.13 24.39
N PHE A 276 1.91 -10.50 24.13
CA PHE A 276 2.96 -11.08 23.31
C PHE A 276 4.34 -11.04 23.97
N GLU A 277 4.44 -10.42 25.15
CA GLU A 277 5.71 -10.12 25.83
C GLU A 277 6.64 -9.26 24.95
N VAL A 278 6.05 -8.38 24.15
CA VAL A 278 6.78 -7.52 23.22
C VAL A 278 6.67 -6.07 23.66
N ASP A 279 7.82 -5.41 23.83
CA ASP A 279 7.87 -3.98 24.11
C ASP A 279 7.59 -3.16 22.85
N LEU A 280 6.70 -2.17 22.95
CA LEU A 280 6.39 -1.20 21.91
C LEU A 280 7.63 -0.42 21.44
N VAL A 281 8.56 -0.12 22.38
CA VAL A 281 9.75 0.72 22.12
C VAL A 281 10.77 0.05 21.21
N ASP A 282 10.72 -1.26 21.03
CA ASP A 282 11.66 -1.98 20.16
C ASP A 282 11.38 -1.78 18.66
N TRP A 283 10.20 -1.26 18.32
CA TRP A 283 9.72 -1.19 16.94
C TRP A 283 9.59 0.25 16.44
N ILE A 284 9.83 0.43 15.13
CA ILE A 284 9.69 1.74 14.47
C ILE A 284 8.32 1.87 13.81
N THR A 285 7.76 0.75 13.35
CA THR A 285 6.46 0.71 12.67
C THR A 285 5.63 -0.49 13.11
N VAL A 286 4.31 -0.37 13.01
CA VAL A 286 3.36 -1.48 13.24
C VAL A 286 3.69 -2.69 12.37
N ALA A 287 4.07 -2.49 11.11
CA ALA A 287 4.44 -3.59 10.22
C ALA A 287 5.71 -4.33 10.68
N SER A 288 6.66 -3.60 11.30
CA SER A 288 7.84 -4.23 11.91
C SER A 288 7.50 -4.99 13.20
N GLN A 289 6.61 -4.42 14.03
CA GLN A 289 6.12 -5.06 15.26
C GLN A 289 5.31 -6.32 14.96
N ALA A 290 4.37 -6.25 14.01
CA ALA A 290 3.57 -7.39 13.58
C ALA A 290 4.44 -8.55 13.07
N LEU A 291 5.49 -8.26 12.29
CA LEU A 291 6.46 -9.26 11.87
C LEU A 291 7.27 -9.81 13.05
N GLY A 292 7.62 -8.96 14.03
CA GLY A 292 8.26 -9.37 15.27
C GLY A 292 7.43 -10.39 16.04
N ILE A 293 6.19 -10.02 16.35
CA ILE A 293 5.19 -10.85 17.03
C ILE A 293 4.98 -12.17 16.27
N PHE A 294 4.79 -12.11 14.96
CA PHE A 294 4.67 -13.31 14.12
C PHE A 294 5.87 -14.25 14.30
N ARG A 295 7.08 -13.72 14.21
CA ARG A 295 8.32 -14.51 14.29
C ARG A 295 8.61 -15.04 15.69
N MET A 296 8.16 -14.35 16.73
CA MET A 296 8.39 -14.73 18.13
C MET A 296 7.35 -15.70 18.66
N ASN A 297 6.08 -15.53 18.28
CA ASN A 297 4.96 -16.21 18.93
C ASN A 297 4.21 -17.20 18.02
N PHE A 298 4.36 -17.10 16.68
CA PHE A 298 3.49 -17.84 15.74
C PHE A 298 4.21 -18.56 14.61
N PHE A 299 5.54 -18.40 14.47
CA PHE A 299 6.27 -18.92 13.31
C PHE A 299 7.36 -19.91 13.71
N ASN A 300 7.30 -21.09 13.12
CA ASN A 300 8.33 -22.11 13.20
C ASN A 300 9.02 -22.29 11.83
N ASP A 301 10.29 -21.90 11.72
CA ASP A 301 11.06 -21.97 10.47
C ASP A 301 11.54 -23.39 10.10
N MET A 302 11.25 -24.38 10.95
CA MET A 302 11.41 -25.80 10.63
C MET A 302 10.19 -26.35 9.87
N ASP A 303 8.99 -25.84 10.15
CA ASP A 303 7.73 -26.31 9.54
C ASP A 303 7.46 -25.62 8.19
N PHE A 304 7.80 -24.33 8.10
CA PHE A 304 7.61 -23.54 6.88
C PHE A 304 8.84 -22.68 6.58
N HIS A 305 9.42 -22.87 5.39
CA HIS A 305 10.60 -22.12 4.95
C HIS A 305 10.19 -20.87 4.17
N ILE A 306 10.24 -19.68 4.80
CA ILE A 306 10.05 -18.40 4.09
C ILE A 306 11.38 -17.94 3.49
N HIS A 307 11.57 -18.21 2.20
CA HIS A 307 12.74 -17.77 1.44
C HIS A 307 12.80 -16.24 1.30
N ILE A 308 13.99 -15.65 1.42
CA ILE A 308 14.24 -14.24 1.11
C ILE A 308 14.81 -14.18 -0.31
N PRO A 309 14.07 -13.59 -1.28
CA PRO A 309 14.50 -13.56 -2.67
C PRO A 309 15.82 -12.82 -2.90
N ASN A 310 16.64 -13.36 -3.80
CA ASN A 310 17.76 -12.62 -4.38
C ASN A 310 17.25 -11.59 -5.41
N ARG A 311 18.16 -10.80 -6.03
CA ARG A 311 17.81 -9.76 -7.00
C ARG A 311 16.95 -10.29 -8.14
N ASN A 312 17.36 -11.38 -8.78
CA ASN A 312 16.68 -11.92 -9.96
C ASN A 312 15.30 -12.49 -9.60
N GLU A 313 15.21 -13.18 -8.46
CA GLU A 313 13.95 -13.71 -7.94
C GLU A 313 12.97 -12.58 -7.59
N ASP A 314 13.42 -11.55 -6.86
CA ASP A 314 12.58 -10.40 -6.48
C ASP A 314 12.10 -9.64 -7.71
N THR A 315 13.01 -9.25 -8.60
CA THR A 315 12.69 -8.50 -9.83
C THR A 315 11.71 -9.28 -10.71
N PHE A 316 11.88 -10.60 -10.86
CA PHE A 316 10.95 -11.43 -11.63
C PHE A 316 9.57 -11.51 -10.97
N ILE A 317 9.51 -11.91 -9.69
CA ILE A 317 8.24 -12.16 -8.98
C ILE A 317 7.45 -10.85 -8.82
N ARG A 318 8.14 -9.73 -8.60
CA ARG A 318 7.52 -8.41 -8.43
C ARG A 318 6.79 -7.92 -9.68
N ARG A 319 7.14 -8.39 -10.88
CA ARG A 319 6.36 -8.15 -12.11
C ARG A 319 4.93 -8.70 -12.00
N GLY A 320 4.72 -9.73 -11.19
CA GLY A 320 3.42 -10.31 -10.87
C GLY A 320 2.81 -9.86 -9.55
N TYR A 321 3.40 -8.85 -8.88
CA TYR A 321 2.82 -8.29 -7.66
C TYR A 321 1.84 -7.16 -7.96
N TYR A 322 0.57 -7.53 -8.12
CA TYR A 322 -0.52 -6.59 -8.40
C TYR A 322 -1.33 -6.26 -7.14
N GLY A 323 -1.93 -5.06 -7.11
CA GLY A 323 -2.87 -4.65 -6.05
C GLY A 323 -4.28 -5.22 -6.19
N GLY A 324 -5.23 -4.68 -5.42
CA GLY A 324 -6.64 -5.05 -5.50
C GLY A 324 -7.36 -4.53 -6.76
N HIS A 325 -8.50 -5.14 -7.10
CA HIS A 325 -9.36 -4.76 -8.23
C HIS A 325 -10.26 -3.58 -7.85
N ALA A 326 -10.02 -2.40 -8.41
CA ALA A 326 -10.88 -1.23 -8.21
C ALA A 326 -11.32 -0.60 -9.54
N ASP A 327 -12.53 -0.95 -10.00
CA ASP A 327 -13.19 -0.45 -11.19
C ASP A 327 -14.61 0.05 -10.88
N ALA A 328 -15.12 0.93 -11.74
CA ALA A 328 -16.51 1.39 -11.75
C ALA A 328 -17.19 0.87 -13.02
N TYR A 329 -18.21 0.04 -12.86
CA TYR A 329 -18.91 -0.64 -13.96
C TYR A 329 -20.19 0.09 -14.36
N ILE A 330 -21.03 0.44 -13.38
CA ILE A 330 -22.32 1.05 -13.61
C ILE A 330 -22.33 2.41 -12.88
N PRO A 331 -22.55 3.53 -13.58
CA PRO A 331 -22.28 4.87 -13.06
C PRO A 331 -23.33 5.37 -12.06
N LYS A 332 -24.54 4.83 -12.07
CA LYS A 332 -25.65 5.31 -11.24
C LYS A 332 -26.64 4.19 -10.94
N GLY A 333 -27.08 4.08 -9.68
CA GLY A 333 -28.13 3.14 -9.28
C GLY A 333 -28.91 3.59 -8.04
N THR A 334 -29.98 2.85 -7.74
CA THR A 334 -30.86 3.06 -6.58
C THR A 334 -31.16 1.74 -5.90
N ASN A 335 -31.44 1.75 -4.59
CA ASN A 335 -31.69 0.55 -3.78
C ASN A 335 -30.58 -0.51 -3.89
N LEU A 336 -29.34 -0.09 -3.67
CA LEU A 336 -28.15 -0.94 -3.78
C LEU A 336 -27.66 -1.45 -2.43
N TYR A 337 -26.86 -2.50 -2.46
CA TYR A 337 -26.23 -3.10 -1.29
C TYR A 337 -24.72 -2.88 -1.36
N TYR A 338 -24.16 -2.26 -0.34
CA TYR A 338 -22.71 -2.09 -0.21
C TYR A 338 -22.18 -3.10 0.80
N TYR A 339 -21.36 -4.04 0.33
CA TYR A 339 -20.66 -5.02 1.13
C TYR A 339 -19.14 -4.81 1.15
N ASP A 340 -18.52 -5.11 2.29
CA ASP A 340 -17.07 -5.19 2.44
C ASP A 340 -16.67 -6.50 3.13
N VAL A 341 -15.51 -7.07 2.79
CA VAL A 341 -15.08 -8.35 3.37
C VAL A 341 -14.46 -8.13 4.75
N ASN A 342 -14.87 -8.93 5.73
CA ASN A 342 -14.25 -8.93 7.06
C ASN A 342 -12.80 -9.41 6.98
N SER A 343 -11.86 -8.46 6.98
CA SER A 343 -10.41 -8.72 7.02
C SER A 343 -9.93 -9.61 5.86
N LEU A 344 -10.15 -9.15 4.61
CA LEU A 344 -9.84 -9.91 3.39
C LEU A 344 -8.41 -10.50 3.37
N TYR A 345 -7.36 -9.68 3.55
CA TYR A 345 -5.99 -10.21 3.49
C TYR A 345 -5.69 -11.19 4.63
N PRO A 346 -6.04 -10.93 5.90
CA PRO A 346 -5.95 -11.93 6.95
C PRO A 346 -6.72 -13.22 6.64
N PHE A 347 -7.93 -13.14 6.08
CA PHE A 347 -8.68 -14.32 5.65
C PHE A 347 -7.89 -15.15 4.63
N ILE A 348 -7.33 -14.51 3.60
CA ILE A 348 -6.49 -15.19 2.62
C ILE A 348 -5.25 -15.81 3.27
N MET A 349 -4.59 -15.07 4.17
CA MET A 349 -3.46 -15.57 4.94
C MET A 349 -3.85 -16.78 5.78
N LYS A 350 -5.06 -16.86 6.32
CA LYS A 350 -5.50 -18.00 7.13
C LYS A 350 -5.83 -19.24 6.30
N GLU A 351 -6.57 -19.06 5.21
CA GLU A 351 -7.24 -20.16 4.50
C GLU A 351 -6.47 -20.71 3.28
N TYR A 352 -5.59 -19.91 2.66
CA TYR A 352 -4.98 -20.29 1.37
C TYR A 352 -3.56 -20.84 1.56
N PRO A 353 -3.20 -21.93 0.86
CA PRO A 353 -1.82 -22.40 0.80
C PRO A 353 -0.85 -21.32 0.31
N MET A 354 0.40 -21.37 0.78
CA MET A 354 1.42 -20.36 0.52
C MET A 354 2.69 -20.95 -0.10
N PRO A 355 3.45 -20.18 -0.91
CA PRO A 355 4.73 -20.61 -1.46
C PRO A 355 5.79 -20.75 -0.36
N SER A 356 6.34 -21.97 -0.23
CA SER A 356 7.37 -22.32 0.74
C SER A 356 8.63 -22.85 0.04
N GLY A 357 9.73 -22.87 0.78
CA GLY A 357 11.02 -23.40 0.32
C GLY A 357 11.77 -22.44 -0.59
N LYS A 358 12.95 -22.87 -1.00
CA LYS A 358 13.76 -22.17 -2.00
C LYS A 358 13.11 -22.35 -3.38
N PRO A 359 12.93 -21.28 -4.17
CA PRO A 359 12.36 -21.41 -5.51
C PRO A 359 13.29 -22.19 -6.46
N VAL A 360 12.69 -22.85 -7.44
CA VAL A 360 13.38 -23.51 -8.54
C VAL A 360 13.03 -22.79 -9.84
N TRP A 361 14.05 -22.32 -10.56
CA TRP A 361 13.86 -21.72 -11.88
C TRP A 361 13.56 -22.81 -12.91
N ALA A 362 12.49 -22.63 -13.67
CA ALA A 362 12.12 -23.43 -14.83
C ALA A 362 12.18 -22.54 -16.08
N SER A 363 13.16 -22.79 -16.95
CA SER A 363 13.40 -22.00 -18.17
C SER A 363 12.47 -22.34 -19.33
N ASN A 364 11.80 -23.50 -19.28
CA ASN A 364 10.85 -23.93 -20.28
C ASN A 364 9.69 -24.67 -19.60
N LEU A 365 8.52 -24.04 -19.59
CA LEU A 365 7.25 -24.60 -19.11
C LEU A 365 6.31 -24.95 -20.27
N GLY A 366 6.78 -24.85 -21.52
CA GLY A 366 6.01 -25.19 -22.70
C GLY A 366 5.55 -26.64 -22.67
N GLY A 367 4.24 -26.87 -22.82
CA GLY A 367 3.63 -28.19 -22.80
C GLY A 367 3.41 -28.78 -21.40
N MET A 368 3.82 -28.09 -20.33
CA MET A 368 3.46 -28.50 -18.98
C MET A 368 2.00 -28.17 -18.70
N ASP A 369 1.33 -29.08 -18.00
CA ASP A 369 -0.01 -28.83 -17.51
C ASP A 369 0.04 -27.75 -16.41
N LEU A 370 -0.71 -26.66 -16.63
CA LEU A 370 -0.80 -25.53 -15.72
C LEU A 370 -1.21 -25.97 -14.31
N ASP A 371 -2.07 -26.98 -14.17
CA ASP A 371 -2.56 -27.46 -12.88
C ASP A 371 -1.46 -28.08 -12.01
N SER A 372 -0.41 -28.62 -12.65
CA SER A 372 0.78 -29.15 -11.98
C SER A 372 1.75 -28.07 -11.47
N LEU A 373 1.61 -26.83 -11.94
CA LEU A 373 2.53 -25.74 -11.62
C LEU A 373 2.10 -25.00 -10.34
N TYR A 374 3.07 -24.62 -9.52
CA TYR A 374 2.85 -23.80 -8.33
C TYR A 374 3.99 -22.79 -8.14
N GLY A 375 3.73 -21.51 -8.34
CA GLY A 375 4.74 -20.47 -8.22
C GLY A 375 4.39 -19.21 -9.01
N PHE A 376 5.42 -18.52 -9.52
CA PHE A 376 5.28 -17.32 -10.31
C PHE A 376 5.86 -17.56 -11.69
N ILE A 377 5.02 -17.43 -12.73
CA ILE A 377 5.41 -17.74 -14.10
C ILE A 377 5.06 -16.60 -15.04
N GLU A 378 5.93 -16.40 -16.03
CA GLU A 378 5.63 -15.64 -17.22
C GLU A 378 4.80 -16.52 -18.15
N ALA A 379 3.69 -15.97 -18.63
CA ALA A 379 2.77 -16.66 -19.53
C ALA A 379 2.23 -15.70 -20.58
N TYR A 380 1.97 -16.23 -21.78
CA TYR A 380 1.05 -15.59 -22.70
C TYR A 380 -0.37 -15.79 -22.16
N VAL A 381 -1.16 -14.74 -22.21
CA VAL A 381 -2.56 -14.76 -21.83
C VAL A 381 -3.38 -14.07 -22.90
N GLU A 382 -4.54 -14.66 -23.18
CA GLU A 382 -5.55 -14.09 -24.08
C GLU A 382 -6.89 -14.11 -23.35
N CYS A 383 -7.43 -12.91 -23.17
CA CYS A 383 -8.73 -12.68 -22.58
C CYS A 383 -9.75 -12.42 -23.70
N PRO A 384 -10.76 -13.28 -23.88
CA PRO A 384 -11.81 -13.07 -24.87
C PRO A 384 -12.50 -11.71 -24.69
N GLU A 385 -12.86 -11.05 -25.80
CA GLU A 385 -13.59 -9.77 -25.77
C GLU A 385 -15.00 -9.90 -25.19
N SER A 386 -15.56 -11.12 -25.16
CA SER A 386 -16.86 -11.41 -24.53
C SER A 386 -16.84 -11.22 -23.01
N ILE A 387 -15.67 -11.20 -22.36
CA ILE A 387 -15.55 -10.99 -20.92
C ILE A 387 -15.63 -9.48 -20.62
N VAL A 388 -16.81 -9.01 -20.22
CA VAL A 388 -17.07 -7.59 -19.91
C VAL A 388 -16.35 -7.11 -18.64
N ARG A 389 -16.01 -8.03 -17.73
CA ARG A 389 -15.36 -7.75 -16.44
C ARG A 389 -14.11 -8.61 -16.30
N PRO A 390 -13.01 -8.28 -16.98
CA PRO A 390 -11.82 -9.13 -16.99
C PRO A 390 -11.22 -9.34 -15.60
N PHE A 391 -10.63 -10.50 -15.39
CA PHE A 391 -10.04 -10.95 -14.13
C PHE A 391 -8.55 -10.61 -14.01
N LEU A 392 -7.75 -10.87 -15.05
CA LEU A 392 -6.31 -10.75 -14.91
C LEU A 392 -5.83 -9.29 -14.90
N PRO A 393 -5.00 -8.90 -13.92
CA PRO A 393 -4.41 -7.57 -13.86
C PRO A 393 -3.32 -7.40 -14.92
N TYR A 394 -3.15 -6.17 -15.42
CA TYR A 394 -2.07 -5.80 -16.34
C TYR A 394 -1.52 -4.41 -15.99
N HIS A 395 -0.20 -4.25 -16.09
CA HIS A 395 0.48 -2.97 -15.98
C HIS A 395 1.22 -2.69 -17.29
N LYS A 396 1.00 -1.50 -17.87
CA LYS A 396 1.79 -1.06 -19.01
C LYS A 396 3.16 -0.59 -18.51
N VAL A 397 4.24 -0.96 -19.19
CA VAL A 397 5.63 -0.66 -18.77
C VAL A 397 5.86 0.83 -18.44
N LYS A 398 5.20 1.74 -19.16
CA LYS A 398 5.34 3.20 -18.99
C LYS A 398 4.20 3.87 -18.20
N ASP A 399 3.16 3.14 -17.82
CA ASP A 399 1.99 3.69 -17.11
C ASP A 399 1.77 2.91 -15.80
N PRO A 400 1.83 3.57 -14.62
CA PRO A 400 1.61 2.92 -13.35
C PRO A 400 0.15 2.48 -13.11
N THR A 401 -0.77 2.76 -14.04
CA THR A 401 -2.18 2.40 -13.93
C THR A 401 -2.36 0.88 -14.07
N LEU A 402 -2.89 0.27 -13.01
CA LEU A 402 -3.33 -1.13 -12.99
C LEU A 402 -4.61 -1.30 -13.81
N LEU A 403 -4.56 -2.04 -14.92
CA LEU A 403 -5.72 -2.34 -15.77
C LEU A 403 -6.23 -3.76 -15.55
N PHE A 404 -7.48 -4.00 -15.96
CA PHE A 404 -8.09 -5.33 -16.10
C PHE A 404 -8.64 -5.42 -17.53
N PRO A 405 -7.78 -5.71 -18.53
CA PRO A 405 -8.11 -5.59 -19.94
C PRO A 405 -8.60 -6.91 -20.56
N THR A 406 -9.17 -6.81 -21.76
CA THR A 406 -9.31 -7.91 -22.72
C THR A 406 -8.14 -7.88 -23.73
N GLY A 407 -8.03 -8.89 -24.60
CA GLY A 407 -6.99 -8.97 -25.63
C GLY A 407 -5.83 -9.90 -25.28
N GLU A 408 -4.66 -9.67 -25.86
CA GLU A 408 -3.48 -10.55 -25.80
C GLU A 408 -2.29 -9.85 -25.16
N TRP A 409 -1.67 -10.46 -24.16
CA TRP A 409 -0.43 -9.93 -23.61
C TRP A 409 0.40 -10.99 -22.91
N ILE A 410 1.59 -10.58 -22.47
CA ILE A 410 2.46 -11.39 -21.63
C ILE A 410 2.65 -10.72 -20.28
N GLY A 411 2.51 -11.52 -19.24
CA GLY A 411 2.69 -11.07 -17.87
C GLY A 411 3.25 -12.17 -16.98
N VAL A 412 3.74 -11.75 -15.82
CA VAL A 412 4.13 -12.66 -14.75
C VAL A 412 2.97 -12.75 -13.78
N TYR A 413 2.55 -13.96 -13.45
CA TYR A 413 1.41 -14.19 -12.57
C TYR A 413 1.71 -15.29 -11.57
N TYR A 414 1.02 -15.22 -10.42
CA TYR A 414 0.91 -16.36 -9.55
C TYR A 414 0.08 -17.45 -10.25
N THR A 415 0.57 -18.69 -10.26
CA THR A 415 -0.03 -19.79 -11.03
C THR A 415 -1.50 -20.03 -10.69
N GLU A 416 -1.92 -19.82 -9.44
CA GLU A 416 -3.34 -20.01 -9.06
C GLU A 416 -4.26 -18.96 -9.71
N GLU A 417 -3.79 -17.75 -10.03
CA GLU A 417 -4.58 -16.78 -10.82
C GLU A 417 -4.73 -17.24 -12.26
N LEU A 418 -3.67 -17.81 -12.84
CA LEU A 418 -3.72 -18.32 -14.21
C LEU A 418 -4.67 -19.51 -14.33
N LYS A 419 -4.69 -20.41 -13.33
CA LYS A 419 -5.65 -21.53 -13.26
C LYS A 419 -7.08 -21.00 -13.20
N TYR A 420 -7.32 -19.99 -12.37
CA TYR A 420 -8.63 -19.37 -12.28
C TYR A 420 -9.02 -18.66 -13.58
N ALA A 421 -8.11 -17.91 -14.20
CA ALA A 421 -8.33 -17.28 -15.50
C ALA A 421 -8.69 -18.31 -16.59
N LYS A 422 -7.96 -19.43 -16.67
CA LYS A 422 -8.27 -20.53 -17.60
C LYS A 422 -9.70 -21.05 -17.38
N SER A 423 -10.15 -21.17 -16.13
CA SER A 423 -11.53 -21.57 -15.81
C SER A 423 -12.60 -20.56 -16.25
N LEU A 424 -12.22 -19.31 -16.48
CA LEU A 424 -13.09 -18.24 -16.99
C LEU A 424 -13.10 -18.13 -18.52
N GLY A 425 -12.36 -19.00 -19.22
CA GLY A 425 -12.26 -19.00 -20.69
C GLY A 425 -11.04 -18.26 -21.25
N TYR A 426 -10.05 -17.91 -20.42
CA TYR A 426 -8.78 -17.38 -20.92
C TYR A 426 -7.95 -18.48 -21.58
N THR A 427 -7.26 -18.14 -22.66
CA THR A 427 -6.15 -18.97 -23.16
C THR A 427 -4.90 -18.59 -22.37
N VAL A 428 -4.22 -19.59 -21.80
CA VAL A 428 -2.99 -19.39 -21.02
C VAL A 428 -1.92 -20.36 -21.52
N ILE A 429 -0.75 -19.82 -21.89
CA ILE A 429 0.40 -20.61 -22.32
C ILE A 429 1.58 -20.31 -21.38
N PRO A 430 1.95 -21.23 -20.47
CA PRO A 430 3.13 -21.09 -19.61
C PRO A 430 4.43 -21.01 -20.42
N ILE A 431 5.35 -20.13 -20.01
CA ILE A 431 6.64 -19.93 -20.70
C ILE A 431 7.81 -20.32 -19.79
N LYS A 432 7.97 -19.62 -18.66
CA LYS A 432 9.09 -19.81 -17.71
C LYS A 432 8.76 -19.20 -16.36
N GLY A 433 9.48 -19.57 -15.30
CA GLY A 433 9.30 -18.92 -14.01
C GLY A 433 9.94 -19.62 -12.83
N TYR A 434 9.60 -19.14 -11.63
CA TYR A 434 10.05 -19.72 -10.36
C TYR A 434 8.93 -20.54 -9.73
N LEU A 435 9.19 -21.83 -9.53
CA LEU A 435 8.29 -22.77 -8.88
C LEU A 435 8.65 -22.93 -7.39
N PHE A 436 7.64 -23.14 -6.57
CA PHE A 436 7.72 -23.25 -5.12
C PHE A 436 7.02 -24.52 -4.63
N GLN A 437 7.31 -24.90 -3.39
CA GLN A 437 6.52 -25.92 -2.71
C GLN A 437 5.19 -25.32 -2.25
N LYS A 438 4.09 -26.01 -2.53
CA LYS A 438 2.76 -25.69 -1.97
C LYS A 438 2.67 -26.27 -0.57
N ARG A 439 2.51 -25.41 0.45
CA ARG A 439 2.27 -25.83 1.84
C ARG A 439 1.09 -25.09 2.43
N GLU A 440 0.52 -25.65 3.50
CA GLU A 440 -0.43 -24.96 4.35
C GLU A 440 0.15 -23.63 4.84
N SER A 441 -0.71 -22.65 5.06
CA SER A 441 -0.29 -21.30 5.40
C SER A 441 0.43 -21.24 6.75
N PRO A 442 1.59 -20.56 6.84
CA PRO A 442 2.26 -20.32 8.12
C PRO A 442 1.55 -19.27 8.98
N PHE A 443 0.48 -18.64 8.48
CA PHE A 443 -0.23 -17.56 9.17
C PHE A 443 -1.52 -18.01 9.84
N LYS A 444 -1.87 -19.31 9.76
CA LYS A 444 -3.15 -19.84 10.24
C LYS A 444 -3.39 -19.52 11.71
N ASP A 445 -2.43 -19.84 12.58
CA ASP A 445 -2.53 -19.60 14.03
C ASP A 445 -2.44 -18.12 14.36
N TYR A 446 -1.56 -17.38 13.66
CA TYR A 446 -1.44 -15.93 13.81
C TYR A 446 -2.78 -15.22 13.56
N VAL A 447 -3.42 -15.49 12.42
CA VAL A 447 -4.70 -14.85 12.09
C VAL A 447 -5.84 -15.40 12.94
N GLY A 448 -5.91 -16.72 13.12
CA GLY A 448 -6.96 -17.38 13.91
C GLY A 448 -7.03 -16.83 15.33
N SER A 449 -5.90 -16.86 16.03
CA SER A 449 -5.81 -16.39 17.42
C SER A 449 -6.13 -14.89 17.55
N LEU A 450 -5.56 -14.04 16.70
CA LEU A 450 -5.80 -12.59 16.77
C LEU A 450 -7.24 -12.22 16.42
N PHE A 451 -7.87 -12.92 15.48
CA PHE A 451 -9.24 -12.65 15.09
C PHE A 451 -10.24 -13.06 16.18
N GLU A 452 -10.08 -14.25 16.77
CA GLU A 452 -10.91 -14.74 17.87
C GLU A 452 -10.81 -13.82 19.08
N ARG A 453 -9.60 -13.48 19.51
CA ARG A 453 -9.39 -12.54 20.63
C ARG A 453 -9.94 -11.15 20.33
N ARG A 454 -9.94 -10.72 19.07
CA ARG A 454 -10.58 -9.47 18.65
C ARG A 454 -12.10 -9.53 18.78
N LEU A 455 -12.73 -10.66 18.47
CA LEU A 455 -14.18 -10.82 18.64
C LEU A 455 -14.53 -10.78 20.13
N GLN A 456 -13.82 -11.55 20.96
CA GLN A 456 -14.00 -11.53 22.41
C GLN A 456 -13.85 -10.12 22.98
N ALA A 457 -12.79 -9.39 22.58
CA ALA A 457 -12.58 -8.02 23.03
C ALA A 457 -13.75 -7.08 22.68
N LYS A 458 -14.45 -7.30 21.55
CA LYS A 458 -15.64 -6.52 21.22
C LYS A 458 -16.85 -6.91 22.06
N GLU A 459 -17.03 -8.20 22.32
CA GLU A 459 -18.09 -8.72 23.19
C GLU A 459 -17.93 -8.18 24.62
N ASP A 460 -16.69 -8.07 25.10
CA ASP A 460 -16.35 -7.51 26.42
C ASP A 460 -16.38 -5.97 26.46
N GLY A 461 -16.68 -5.29 25.35
CA GLY A 461 -16.64 -3.82 25.25
C GLY A 461 -15.23 -3.21 25.31
N ASN A 462 -14.18 -4.02 25.14
CA ASN A 462 -12.78 -3.60 25.17
C ASN A 462 -12.30 -3.12 23.78
N GLU A 463 -12.70 -1.91 23.42
CA GLU A 463 -12.38 -1.31 22.12
C GLU A 463 -10.87 -1.12 21.90
N ALA A 464 -10.12 -0.81 22.96
CA ALA A 464 -8.66 -0.73 22.96
C ALA A 464 -8.02 -2.01 22.41
N MET A 465 -8.38 -3.16 22.97
CA MET A 465 -7.87 -4.46 22.55
C MET A 465 -8.30 -4.81 21.13
N SER A 466 -9.58 -4.60 20.81
CA SER A 466 -10.14 -4.82 19.46
C SER A 466 -9.38 -4.04 18.38
N LEU A 467 -9.02 -2.79 18.67
CA LEU A 467 -8.23 -1.93 17.80
C LEU A 467 -6.82 -2.49 17.57
N LEU A 468 -6.09 -2.85 18.64
CA LEU A 468 -4.71 -3.31 18.54
C LEU A 468 -4.58 -4.68 17.87
N TYR A 469 -5.51 -5.61 18.13
CA TYR A 469 -5.57 -6.88 17.41
C TYR A 469 -5.79 -6.68 15.90
N LYS A 470 -6.75 -5.83 15.54
CA LYS A 470 -7.02 -5.48 14.13
C LYS A 470 -5.77 -4.90 13.47
N LEU A 471 -5.07 -4.03 14.18
CA LEU A 471 -3.91 -3.31 13.70
C LEU A 471 -2.74 -4.25 13.40
N VAL A 472 -2.36 -5.12 14.35
CA VAL A 472 -1.28 -6.10 14.16
C VAL A 472 -1.63 -7.11 13.07
N MET A 473 -2.84 -7.65 13.09
CA MET A 473 -3.32 -8.62 12.10
C MET A 473 -3.22 -8.09 10.67
N ASN A 474 -3.68 -6.85 10.42
CA ASN A 474 -3.69 -6.26 9.07
C ASN A 474 -2.33 -5.76 8.59
N SER A 475 -1.38 -5.50 9.50
CA SER A 475 -0.11 -4.85 9.16
C SER A 475 0.99 -5.81 8.71
N LEU A 476 0.80 -7.12 8.90
CA LEU A 476 1.84 -8.11 8.62
C LEU A 476 2.14 -8.27 7.12
N TYR A 477 1.12 -8.50 6.28
CA TYR A 477 1.35 -8.92 4.89
C TYR A 477 2.16 -7.88 4.08
N GLY A 478 1.89 -6.59 4.29
CA GLY A 478 2.56 -5.50 3.58
C GLY A 478 4.07 -5.45 3.85
N ARG A 479 4.53 -6.02 4.97
CA ARG A 479 5.95 -6.12 5.31
C ARG A 479 6.71 -7.01 4.33
N PHE A 480 6.09 -8.08 3.85
CA PHE A 480 6.72 -9.01 2.90
C PHE A 480 6.89 -8.39 1.51
N GLY A 481 6.01 -7.46 1.13
CA GLY A 481 6.02 -6.79 -0.17
C GLY A 481 6.85 -5.51 -0.27
N ILE A 482 7.67 -5.16 0.74
CA ILE A 482 8.50 -3.95 0.70
C ILE A 482 9.38 -3.95 -0.54
N HIS A 483 9.43 -2.81 -1.23
CA HIS A 483 10.26 -2.65 -2.42
C HIS A 483 11.75 -2.50 -2.04
N PRO A 484 12.68 -3.28 -2.63
CA PRO A 484 14.11 -3.15 -2.35
C PRO A 484 14.69 -1.82 -2.83
N LYS A 485 14.29 -1.38 -4.03
CA LYS A 485 14.58 -0.03 -4.52
C LYS A 485 13.90 0.99 -3.62
N SER A 486 14.68 1.93 -3.10
CA SER A 486 14.17 3.04 -2.29
C SER A 486 15.00 4.29 -2.48
N THR A 487 14.36 5.45 -2.36
CA THR A 487 15.07 6.73 -2.24
C THR A 487 15.49 6.91 -0.80
N LYS A 488 16.79 7.11 -0.57
CA LYS A 488 17.36 7.49 0.71
C LYS A 488 17.60 8.99 0.74
N THR A 489 17.31 9.61 1.88
CA THR A 489 17.67 11.00 2.14
C THR A 489 18.57 11.04 3.37
N ASP A 490 19.77 11.59 3.22
CA ASP A 490 20.76 11.75 4.29
C ASP A 490 21.13 13.22 4.45
N ILE A 491 21.89 13.52 5.51
CA ILE A 491 22.51 14.82 5.74
C ILE A 491 24.01 14.62 5.74
N GLY A 492 24.73 15.38 4.90
CA GLY A 492 26.18 15.28 4.74
C GLY A 492 26.83 16.64 4.52
N GLY A 493 28.15 16.71 4.70
CA GLY A 493 28.91 17.91 4.36
C GLY A 493 29.36 17.95 2.90
N ILE A 494 30.07 19.00 2.49
CA ILE A 494 30.47 19.22 1.09
C ILE A 494 31.21 18.02 0.47
N LYS A 495 32.05 17.32 1.23
CA LYS A 495 32.79 16.14 0.74
C LYS A 495 31.86 14.98 0.36
N GLU A 496 30.85 14.71 1.18
CA GLU A 496 29.85 13.67 0.91
C GLU A 496 28.95 14.06 -0.26
N TYR A 497 28.55 15.33 -0.34
CA TYR A 497 27.82 15.88 -1.48
C TYR A 497 28.58 15.63 -2.79
N GLN A 498 29.84 16.05 -2.87
CA GLN A 498 30.68 15.89 -4.05
C GLN A 498 30.87 14.41 -4.43
N TYR A 499 31.03 13.53 -3.44
CA TYR A 499 31.13 12.09 -3.66
C TYR A 499 29.85 11.50 -4.25
N ARG A 500 28.69 11.83 -3.66
CA ARG A 500 27.36 11.30 -4.05
C ARG A 500 26.93 11.79 -5.42
N MET A 501 27.19 13.06 -5.74
CA MET A 501 26.84 13.68 -7.02
C MET A 501 27.49 12.97 -8.23
N ARG A 502 28.60 12.25 -8.02
CA ARG A 502 29.28 11.46 -9.05
C ARG A 502 28.74 10.04 -9.23
N GLN A 503 27.76 9.61 -8.42
CA GLN A 503 27.19 8.27 -8.48
C GLN A 503 25.96 8.23 -9.39
N GLU A 504 25.75 7.15 -10.13
CA GLU A 504 24.57 6.97 -10.99
C GLU A 504 23.24 7.00 -10.21
N SER A 505 23.28 6.64 -8.93
CA SER A 505 22.11 6.66 -8.04
C SER A 505 21.69 8.06 -7.58
N TRP A 506 22.48 9.11 -7.87
CA TRP A 506 22.22 10.47 -7.42
C TRP A 506 20.88 11.00 -7.93
N LEU A 507 20.16 11.72 -7.06
CA LEU A 507 18.94 12.44 -7.43
C LEU A 507 19.12 13.94 -7.29
N ASP A 508 19.47 14.39 -6.08
CA ASP A 508 19.51 15.81 -5.77
C ASP A 508 20.29 16.10 -4.48
N GLY A 509 20.74 17.35 -4.34
CA GLY A 509 21.41 17.82 -3.14
C GLY A 509 21.26 19.32 -2.90
N ASP A 510 20.76 19.67 -1.72
CA ASP A 510 20.39 21.04 -1.37
C ASP A 510 21.13 21.54 -0.13
N TYR A 511 21.70 22.74 -0.20
CA TYR A 511 22.37 23.37 0.93
C TYR A 511 21.37 23.81 2.01
N LEU A 512 21.66 23.45 3.27
CA LEU A 512 20.88 23.82 4.45
C LEU A 512 21.48 24.97 5.26
N GLY A 513 22.81 25.05 5.32
CA GLY A 513 23.57 25.92 6.23
C GLY A 513 24.72 25.16 6.92
N ASN A 514 25.73 25.88 7.42
CA ASN A 514 26.86 25.34 8.20
C ASN A 514 27.58 24.14 7.54
N ASP A 515 27.87 24.23 6.23
CA ASP A 515 28.45 23.11 5.45
C ASP A 515 27.63 21.81 5.58
N LYS A 516 26.30 21.91 5.64
CA LYS A 516 25.37 20.77 5.61
C LYS A 516 24.49 20.82 4.38
N TYR A 517 24.27 19.64 3.81
CA TYR A 517 23.45 19.40 2.63
C TYR A 517 22.45 18.28 2.90
N VAL A 518 21.22 18.43 2.42
CA VAL A 518 20.29 17.31 2.26
C VAL A 518 20.68 16.59 0.98
N LEU A 519 20.93 15.29 1.07
CA LEU A 519 21.40 14.46 -0.05
C LEU A 519 20.34 13.41 -0.34
N SER A 520 19.86 13.33 -1.59
CA SER A 520 18.88 12.33 -2.02
C SER A 520 19.46 11.45 -3.13
N TYR A 521 19.33 10.14 -2.96
CA TYR A 521 19.83 9.16 -3.92
C TYR A 521 19.03 7.85 -3.85
N HIS A 522 19.01 7.10 -4.94
CA HIS A 522 18.43 5.76 -4.98
C HIS A 522 19.36 4.71 -4.36
N THR A 523 18.76 3.62 -3.89
CA THR A 523 19.45 2.43 -3.41
C THR A 523 18.84 1.20 -4.06
N ASN A 524 19.62 0.13 -4.26
CA ASN A 524 19.20 -1.11 -4.92
C ASN A 524 18.59 -0.86 -6.32
N MET A 525 19.32 -0.16 -7.19
CA MET A 525 18.89 0.04 -8.57
C MET A 525 19.13 -1.22 -9.42
N ASP A 526 18.29 -1.40 -10.45
CA ASP A 526 18.31 -2.60 -11.30
C ASP A 526 19.58 -2.70 -12.17
N ASN A 527 20.16 -1.56 -12.57
CA ASN A 527 21.24 -1.47 -13.56
C ASN A 527 22.62 -1.08 -12.99
N THR A 528 22.78 -0.97 -11.67
CA THR A 528 24.04 -0.57 -11.05
C THR A 528 24.80 -1.77 -10.48
N ILE A 529 26.15 -1.66 -10.45
CA ILE A 529 27.05 -2.58 -9.71
C ILE A 529 26.82 -2.49 -8.18
N ASP A 530 25.86 -1.68 -7.73
CA ASP A 530 25.52 -1.56 -6.32
C ASP A 530 25.26 -2.93 -5.71
N ARG A 531 25.83 -3.13 -4.51
CA ARG A 531 25.58 -4.31 -3.68
C ARG A 531 24.07 -4.44 -3.42
N TRP A 532 23.48 -5.56 -3.83
CA TRP A 532 22.10 -5.91 -3.49
C TRP A 532 21.94 -5.98 -1.97
N ASP A 533 21.26 -4.99 -1.40
CA ASP A 533 20.99 -4.83 0.04
C ASP A 533 19.48 -4.72 0.29
N PRO A 534 18.70 -5.78 -0.01
CA PRO A 534 17.26 -5.75 0.13
C PRO A 534 16.87 -5.66 1.62
N PRO A 535 15.65 -5.20 1.92
CA PRO A 535 15.10 -5.30 3.27
C PRO A 535 15.20 -6.75 3.78
N LYS A 536 15.83 -6.94 4.94
CA LYS A 536 16.17 -8.26 5.52
C LYS A 536 15.01 -9.26 5.67
N ASN A 537 13.75 -8.82 5.58
CA ASN A 537 12.57 -9.66 5.75
C ASN A 537 11.53 -9.40 4.65
N SER A 538 11.98 -9.07 3.44
CA SER A 538 11.10 -8.98 2.27
C SER A 538 10.98 -10.36 1.63
N ALA A 539 9.74 -10.83 1.44
CA ALA A 539 9.41 -12.10 0.83
C ALA A 539 8.26 -11.86 -0.16
N ILE A 540 8.58 -11.23 -1.29
CA ILE A 540 7.60 -10.72 -2.26
C ILE A 540 6.62 -11.81 -2.74
N GLN A 541 7.07 -13.06 -2.81
CA GLN A 541 6.25 -14.22 -3.19
C GLN A 541 5.04 -14.41 -2.27
N LEU A 542 5.15 -14.11 -0.97
CA LEU A 542 4.03 -14.21 -0.04
C LEU A 542 3.04 -13.07 -0.23
N ALA A 543 3.52 -11.82 -0.34
CA ALA A 543 2.67 -10.67 -0.57
C ALA A 543 1.90 -10.78 -1.90
N ALA A 544 2.59 -11.21 -2.96
CA ALA A 544 1.99 -11.41 -4.27
C ALA A 544 0.94 -12.53 -4.25
N ALA A 545 1.24 -13.70 -3.66
CA ALA A 545 0.27 -14.80 -3.51
C ALA A 545 -0.97 -14.38 -2.70
N ILE A 546 -0.79 -13.62 -1.60
CA ILE A 546 -1.91 -13.09 -0.79
C ILE A 546 -2.81 -12.17 -1.63
N THR A 547 -2.24 -11.23 -2.37
CA THR A 547 -3.04 -10.31 -3.21
C THR A 547 -3.72 -11.02 -4.39
N ALA A 548 -3.06 -12.02 -4.98
CA ALA A 548 -3.57 -12.88 -6.02
C ALA A 548 -4.80 -13.66 -5.57
N CYS A 549 -4.68 -14.40 -4.47
CA CYS A 549 -5.80 -15.15 -3.89
C CYS A 549 -6.94 -14.23 -3.42
N ALA A 550 -6.63 -13.01 -2.96
CA ALA A 550 -7.66 -12.01 -2.65
C ALA A 550 -8.46 -11.60 -3.90
N ARG A 551 -7.81 -11.42 -5.05
CA ARG A 551 -8.52 -11.15 -6.32
C ARG A 551 -9.37 -12.34 -6.74
N ILE A 552 -8.87 -13.57 -6.67
CA ILE A 552 -9.65 -14.79 -6.97
C ILE A 552 -10.90 -14.85 -6.11
N TYR A 553 -10.77 -14.59 -4.80
CA TYR A 553 -11.90 -14.59 -3.87
C TYR A 553 -12.95 -13.52 -4.22
N MET A 554 -12.50 -12.29 -4.46
CA MET A 554 -13.38 -11.16 -4.78
C MET A 554 -14.07 -11.28 -6.14
N TYR A 555 -13.40 -11.89 -7.12
CA TYR A 555 -13.89 -11.94 -8.50
C TYR A 555 -15.27 -12.60 -8.62
N LYS A 556 -15.56 -13.61 -7.80
CA LYS A 556 -16.87 -14.28 -7.73
C LYS A 556 -18.04 -13.30 -7.52
N TYR A 557 -17.76 -12.15 -6.90
CA TYR A 557 -18.76 -11.14 -6.57
C TYR A 557 -18.65 -9.92 -7.48
N THR A 558 -17.44 -9.53 -7.86
CA THR A 558 -17.23 -8.36 -8.74
C THR A 558 -17.55 -8.66 -10.21
N SER A 559 -17.57 -9.94 -10.62
CA SER A 559 -17.95 -10.34 -11.99
C SER A 559 -19.47 -10.32 -12.24
N ARG A 560 -20.30 -10.27 -11.19
CA ARG A 560 -21.77 -10.28 -11.30
C ARG A 560 -22.31 -9.11 -12.12
N GLU A 561 -23.23 -9.35 -13.05
CA GLU A 561 -23.79 -8.31 -13.93
C GLU A 561 -24.38 -7.09 -13.20
N ASP A 562 -24.89 -7.29 -11.99
CA ASP A 562 -25.48 -6.25 -11.15
C ASP A 562 -24.46 -5.51 -10.25
N CYS A 563 -23.16 -5.76 -10.40
CA CYS A 563 -22.14 -5.03 -9.64
C CYS A 563 -21.81 -3.68 -10.27
N TYR A 564 -21.77 -2.64 -9.44
CA TYR A 564 -21.55 -1.24 -9.78
C TYR A 564 -20.09 -0.81 -9.59
N TYR A 565 -19.41 -1.33 -8.56
CA TYR A 565 -18.09 -0.87 -8.10
C TYR A 565 -17.36 -1.98 -7.30
N THR A 566 -16.02 -2.02 -7.35
CA THR A 566 -15.23 -3.21 -6.89
C THR A 566 -14.13 -3.04 -5.83
N ASP A 567 -13.76 -1.83 -5.37
CA ASP A 567 -12.78 -1.66 -4.24
C ASP A 567 -13.29 -2.35 -2.96
N SER A 568 -14.61 -2.37 -2.87
CA SER A 568 -15.48 -3.26 -2.12
C SER A 568 -16.66 -3.56 -3.07
N VAL A 569 -17.64 -4.40 -2.72
CA VAL A 569 -18.68 -4.79 -3.69
C VAL A 569 -19.97 -3.99 -3.48
N VAL A 570 -20.36 -3.21 -4.50
CA VAL A 570 -21.69 -2.58 -4.57
C VAL A 570 -22.55 -3.32 -5.59
N LEU A 571 -23.71 -3.84 -5.16
CA LEU A 571 -24.58 -4.71 -5.95
C LEU A 571 -26.01 -4.19 -6.05
N GLY A 572 -26.68 -4.50 -7.16
CA GLY A 572 -28.11 -4.29 -7.33
C GLY A 572 -28.96 -5.27 -6.52
N ASN A 573 -28.56 -6.55 -6.46
CA ASN A 573 -29.23 -7.58 -5.66
C ASN A 573 -28.39 -7.95 -4.43
N PRO A 574 -29.02 -8.38 -3.33
CA PRO A 574 -28.29 -8.78 -2.13
C PRO A 574 -27.43 -10.02 -2.39
N LEU A 575 -26.37 -10.15 -1.60
CA LEU A 575 -25.62 -11.41 -1.51
C LEU A 575 -26.44 -12.48 -0.77
N PRO A 576 -26.24 -13.77 -1.09
CA PRO A 576 -26.83 -14.87 -0.32
C PRO A 576 -26.46 -14.80 1.17
N GLU A 577 -27.37 -15.17 2.06
CA GLU A 577 -27.20 -15.03 3.51
C GLU A 577 -26.00 -15.85 4.03
N GLU A 578 -25.71 -16.99 3.41
CA GLU A 578 -24.62 -17.88 3.80
C GLU A 578 -23.23 -17.25 3.67
N VAL A 579 -23.05 -16.26 2.79
CA VAL A 579 -21.78 -15.53 2.61
C VAL A 579 -21.76 -14.18 3.34
N VAL A 580 -22.84 -13.80 4.03
CA VAL A 580 -22.98 -12.52 4.73
C VAL A 580 -22.87 -12.72 6.24
N SER A 581 -22.00 -11.95 6.90
CA SER A 581 -21.88 -11.88 8.35
C SER A 581 -21.06 -10.66 8.75
N SER A 582 -21.40 -10.02 9.87
CA SER A 582 -20.63 -8.91 10.45
C SER A 582 -19.49 -9.38 11.37
N SER A 583 -19.47 -10.66 11.74
CA SER A 583 -18.56 -11.23 12.76
C SER A 583 -17.66 -12.34 12.23
N ILE A 584 -18.01 -13.02 11.13
CA ILE A 584 -17.21 -14.12 10.58
C ILE A 584 -16.14 -13.59 9.61
N ILE A 585 -14.89 -13.99 9.81
CA ILE A 585 -13.75 -13.65 8.94
C ILE A 585 -13.99 -14.14 7.50
N GLY A 586 -13.62 -13.33 6.51
CA GLY A 586 -13.79 -13.67 5.10
C GLY A 586 -15.21 -13.48 4.56
N LYS A 587 -16.25 -13.54 5.41
CA LYS A 587 -17.62 -13.22 4.99
C LYS A 587 -17.81 -11.72 4.75
N PHE A 588 -18.86 -11.38 4.00
CA PHE A 588 -19.21 -10.00 3.67
C PHE A 588 -20.03 -9.36 4.77
N LYS A 589 -19.60 -8.20 5.22
CA LYS A 589 -20.39 -7.31 6.08
C LYS A 589 -21.20 -6.37 5.20
N LEU A 590 -22.51 -6.27 5.44
CA LEU A 590 -23.35 -5.23 4.84
C LEU A 590 -22.99 -3.89 5.49
N GLU A 591 -22.29 -3.03 4.74
CA GLU A 591 -21.81 -1.74 5.20
C GLU A 591 -22.86 -0.64 5.06
N ALA A 592 -23.70 -0.71 4.03
CA ALA A 592 -24.78 0.26 3.86
C ALA A 592 -25.88 -0.26 2.93
N ARG A 593 -27.13 0.13 3.21
CA ARG A 593 -28.20 0.12 2.22
C ARG A 593 -28.26 1.48 1.51
N ILE A 594 -27.94 1.49 0.22
CA ILE A 594 -27.83 2.70 -0.60
C ILE A 594 -29.19 3.03 -1.23
N LYS A 595 -29.71 4.23 -0.98
CA LYS A 595 -30.92 4.74 -1.64
C LYS A 595 -30.62 5.15 -3.08
N LYS A 596 -29.55 5.93 -3.27
CA LYS A 596 -29.08 6.47 -4.55
C LYS A 596 -27.57 6.60 -4.51
N GLY A 597 -26.89 6.19 -5.57
CA GLY A 597 -25.43 6.30 -5.68
C GLY A 597 -24.95 6.68 -7.08
N PHE A 598 -23.80 7.36 -7.12
CA PHE A 598 -23.04 7.70 -8.32
C PHE A 598 -21.62 7.12 -8.19
N PHE A 599 -21.26 6.19 -9.07
CA PHE A 599 -19.98 5.48 -9.07
C PHE A 599 -19.22 5.81 -10.36
N LEU A 600 -18.57 6.96 -10.38
CA LEU A 600 -18.13 7.56 -11.64
C LEU A 600 -16.70 7.16 -12.03
N ALA A 601 -15.84 6.92 -11.04
CA ALA A 601 -14.49 6.42 -11.25
C ALA A 601 -13.94 5.73 -9.98
N PRO A 602 -12.86 4.94 -10.09
CA PRO A 602 -12.15 4.40 -8.94
C PRO A 602 -11.85 5.49 -7.89
N LYS A 603 -12.33 5.30 -6.66
CA LYS A 603 -12.20 6.23 -5.53
C LYS A 603 -12.85 7.60 -5.74
N SER A 604 -13.80 7.69 -6.68
CA SER A 604 -14.62 8.87 -6.98
C SER A 604 -16.09 8.44 -7.07
N TYR A 605 -16.76 8.43 -5.93
CA TYR A 605 -18.17 8.05 -5.82
C TYR A 605 -18.90 8.77 -4.68
N TYR A 606 -20.21 8.86 -4.82
CA TYR A 606 -21.13 9.36 -3.81
C TYR A 606 -22.28 8.37 -3.61
N TYR A 607 -22.78 8.24 -2.39
CA TYR A 607 -24.08 7.61 -2.17
C TYR A 607 -24.80 8.19 -0.94
N SER A 608 -26.12 8.10 -0.95
CA SER A 608 -26.95 8.34 0.23
C SER A 608 -27.42 7.01 0.82
N SER A 609 -27.26 6.86 2.14
CA SER A 609 -27.66 5.68 2.91
C SER A 609 -28.77 6.04 3.90
N LYS A 610 -29.64 5.06 4.23
CA LYS A 610 -30.59 5.19 5.34
C LYS A 610 -29.88 5.27 6.70
N GLU A 611 -28.78 4.54 6.87
CA GLU A 611 -28.11 4.39 8.16
C GLU A 611 -27.01 5.44 8.37
N LYS A 612 -26.24 5.76 7.30
CA LYS A 612 -25.01 6.56 7.40
C LYS A 612 -25.13 7.98 6.84
N GLY A 613 -26.29 8.36 6.30
CA GLY A 613 -26.44 9.61 5.56
C GLY A 613 -25.64 9.61 4.26
N ASP A 614 -25.15 10.79 3.88
CA ASP A 614 -24.41 11.00 2.64
C ASP A 614 -22.92 10.66 2.78
N VAL A 615 -22.41 9.84 1.86
CA VAL A 615 -21.02 9.42 1.83
C VAL A 615 -20.39 9.87 0.54
N ILE A 616 -19.32 10.66 0.66
CA ILE A 616 -18.51 11.16 -0.46
C ILE A 616 -17.11 10.55 -0.39
N LYS A 617 -16.67 9.98 -1.52
CA LYS A 617 -15.29 9.51 -1.72
C LYS A 617 -14.72 10.18 -2.95
N TYR A 618 -13.63 10.91 -2.75
CA TYR A 618 -12.84 11.56 -3.79
C TYR A 618 -11.38 11.64 -3.32
N LYS A 619 -10.42 11.41 -4.22
CA LYS A 619 -8.99 11.37 -3.90
C LYS A 619 -8.30 12.69 -4.23
N GLY A 620 -7.44 13.17 -3.33
CA GLY A 620 -6.57 14.32 -3.58
C GLY A 620 -7.10 15.64 -3.02
N ALA A 621 -6.41 16.74 -3.36
CA ALA A 621 -6.70 18.08 -2.82
C ALA A 621 -8.08 18.62 -3.20
N ALA A 622 -8.68 18.10 -4.28
CA ALA A 622 -10.01 18.49 -4.73
C ALA A 622 -11.17 17.91 -3.91
N LYS A 623 -10.91 17.05 -2.91
CA LYS A 623 -11.94 16.40 -2.09
C LYS A 623 -12.87 17.41 -1.38
N GLU A 624 -12.35 18.55 -0.95
CA GLU A 624 -13.14 19.58 -0.24
C GLU A 624 -14.07 20.37 -1.17
N HIS A 625 -13.94 20.20 -2.49
CA HIS A 625 -14.71 20.93 -3.50
C HIS A 625 -15.76 20.07 -4.20
N VAL A 626 -15.97 18.84 -3.74
CA VAL A 626 -16.99 17.94 -4.31
C VAL A 626 -18.10 17.68 -3.31
N ASP A 627 -19.33 17.71 -3.81
CA ASP A 627 -20.56 17.43 -3.07
C ASP A 627 -21.49 16.54 -3.89
N ALA A 628 -22.66 16.20 -3.35
CA ALA A 628 -23.65 15.40 -4.06
C ALA A 628 -24.01 15.99 -5.44
N LYS A 629 -24.18 17.32 -5.50
CA LYS A 629 -24.55 18.04 -6.73
C LYS A 629 -23.46 17.93 -7.80
N TRP A 630 -22.19 18.01 -7.40
CA TRP A 630 -21.05 17.79 -8.28
C TRP A 630 -21.10 16.41 -8.93
N PHE A 631 -21.38 15.34 -8.16
CA PHE A 631 -21.52 14.00 -8.73
C PHE A 631 -22.71 13.90 -9.69
N GLU A 632 -23.83 14.55 -9.39
CA GLU A 632 -24.98 14.61 -10.30
C GLU A 632 -24.66 15.32 -11.62
N THR A 633 -23.94 16.45 -11.53
CA THR A 633 -23.49 17.21 -12.70
C THR A 633 -22.48 16.40 -13.52
N GLN A 634 -21.51 15.78 -12.87
CA GLN A 634 -20.48 14.97 -13.53
C GLN A 634 -21.04 13.71 -14.16
N TYR A 635 -22.10 13.12 -13.61
CA TYR A 635 -22.79 12.02 -14.28
C TYR A 635 -23.43 12.45 -15.62
N LYS A 636 -23.96 13.68 -15.69
CA LYS A 636 -24.57 14.22 -16.92
C LYS A 636 -23.53 14.71 -17.93
N HIS A 637 -22.42 15.24 -17.43
CA HIS A 637 -21.36 15.89 -18.20
C HIS A 637 -19.99 15.43 -17.65
N PRO A 638 -19.57 14.19 -17.91
CA PRO A 638 -18.37 13.58 -17.33
C PRO A 638 -17.08 14.33 -17.67
N GLU A 639 -17.06 15.05 -18.78
CA GLU A 639 -15.96 15.88 -19.27
C GLU A 639 -15.77 17.18 -18.47
N ASN A 640 -16.71 17.53 -17.59
CA ASN A 640 -16.66 18.79 -16.86
C ASN A 640 -15.40 18.91 -15.99
N GLN A 641 -14.73 20.04 -16.12
CA GLN A 641 -13.56 20.40 -15.32
C GLN A 641 -13.81 21.73 -14.63
N LEU A 642 -13.46 21.81 -13.35
CA LEU A 642 -13.55 23.04 -12.58
C LEU A 642 -12.20 23.35 -11.96
N GLU A 643 -11.69 24.56 -12.20
CA GLU A 643 -10.58 25.06 -11.39
C GLU A 643 -11.09 25.52 -10.03
N ARG A 644 -10.42 25.09 -8.97
CA ARG A 644 -10.65 25.54 -7.60
C ARG A 644 -9.33 25.87 -6.93
N GLU A 645 -9.36 26.87 -6.06
CA GLU A 645 -8.23 27.17 -5.20
C GLU A 645 -8.21 26.18 -4.03
N PHE A 646 -7.02 25.69 -3.70
CA PHE A 646 -6.82 24.87 -2.52
C PHE A 646 -5.72 25.47 -1.64
N VAL A 647 -5.84 25.23 -0.34
CA VAL A 647 -4.83 25.56 0.66
C VAL A 647 -4.37 24.28 1.33
N SER A 648 -3.06 24.07 1.41
CA SER A 648 -2.46 22.95 2.10
C SER A 648 -1.47 23.51 3.13
N ASN A 649 -1.87 23.51 4.41
CA ASN A 649 -1.11 24.16 5.48
C ASN A 649 0.20 23.44 5.82
N PHE A 650 0.26 22.12 5.66
CA PHE A 650 1.36 21.30 6.18
C PHE A 650 2.17 20.61 5.06
N ARG A 651 2.67 21.37 4.07
CA ARG A 651 3.53 20.79 3.03
C ARG A 651 4.96 20.69 3.51
N VAL A 652 5.54 19.50 3.41
CA VAL A 652 6.94 19.27 3.74
C VAL A 652 7.82 19.64 2.57
N ASN A 653 8.79 20.53 2.80
CA ASN A 653 9.93 20.75 1.93
C ASN A 653 11.14 20.00 2.50
N ILE A 654 11.39 18.79 1.99
CA ILE A 654 12.50 17.95 2.45
C ILE A 654 13.85 18.61 2.18
N LYS A 655 13.98 19.32 1.06
CA LYS A 655 15.23 19.98 0.63
C LYS A 655 15.70 21.04 1.62
N LYS A 656 14.75 21.78 2.19
CA LYS A 656 15.02 22.83 3.18
C LYS A 656 14.73 22.39 4.61
N LEU A 657 14.28 21.15 4.83
CA LEU A 657 13.78 20.66 6.12
C LEU A 657 12.82 21.67 6.76
N SER A 658 11.81 22.10 6.00
CA SER A 658 10.79 23.04 6.47
C SER A 658 9.39 22.51 6.20
N VAL A 659 8.42 23.04 6.93
CA VAL A 659 6.99 22.81 6.67
C VAL A 659 6.37 24.15 6.30
N TYR A 660 5.60 24.20 5.22
CA TYR A 660 5.08 25.46 4.68
C TYR A 660 3.64 25.32 4.20
N LYS A 661 2.95 26.45 4.17
CA LYS A 661 1.61 26.57 3.61
C LYS A 661 1.70 26.80 2.10
N ARG A 662 1.05 25.92 1.34
CA ARG A 662 0.95 26.01 -0.11
C ARG A 662 -0.47 26.42 -0.50
N LYS A 663 -0.57 27.53 -1.23
CA LYS A 663 -1.77 27.90 -1.98
C LYS A 663 -1.56 27.51 -3.45
N GLY A 664 -2.61 27.08 -4.12
CA GLY A 664 -2.54 26.75 -5.54
C GLY A 664 -3.90 26.49 -6.13
N LYS A 665 -3.91 26.11 -7.41
CA LYS A 665 -5.11 25.68 -8.11
C LYS A 665 -5.10 24.17 -8.29
N VAL A 666 -6.27 23.56 -8.20
CA VAL A 666 -6.51 22.15 -8.52
C VAL A 666 -7.66 22.05 -9.51
N THR A 667 -7.48 21.20 -10.52
CA THR A 667 -8.55 20.83 -11.45
C THR A 667 -9.40 19.73 -10.82
N VAL A 668 -10.67 20.04 -10.56
CA VAL A 668 -11.68 19.09 -10.08
C VAL A 668 -12.34 18.45 -11.30
N ALA A 669 -11.97 17.21 -11.60
CA ALA A 669 -12.46 16.46 -12.77
C ALA A 669 -12.50 14.96 -12.49
N LEU A 670 -13.18 14.20 -13.35
CA LEU A 670 -13.08 12.74 -13.36
C LEU A 670 -11.83 12.28 -14.12
N ALA A 671 -11.18 11.23 -13.64
CA ALA A 671 -10.12 10.54 -14.38
C ALA A 671 -10.73 9.63 -15.46
N LEU A 672 -11.36 10.25 -16.45
CA LEU A 672 -12.08 9.54 -17.53
C LEU A 672 -11.14 8.65 -18.33
N ASN A 673 -11.67 7.52 -18.80
CA ASN A 673 -10.99 6.60 -19.72
C ASN A 673 -9.61 6.13 -19.25
N ASN A 674 -9.28 6.28 -17.96
CA ASN A 674 -7.98 5.88 -17.44
C ASN A 674 -7.91 4.35 -17.31
N LYS A 675 -8.86 3.73 -16.60
CA LYS A 675 -8.92 2.28 -16.40
C LYS A 675 -9.88 1.54 -17.34
N ARG A 676 -11.05 2.13 -17.61
CA ARG A 676 -12.14 1.57 -18.42
C ARG A 676 -12.72 2.66 -19.32
N MET A 677 -13.30 2.27 -20.46
CA MET A 677 -13.90 3.19 -21.43
C MET A 677 -15.37 3.43 -21.09
N LEU A 678 -15.84 4.68 -21.17
CA LEU A 678 -17.25 4.99 -20.91
C LEU A 678 -18.16 4.40 -22.00
N LEU A 679 -19.25 3.75 -21.60
CA LEU A 679 -20.26 3.22 -22.51
C LEU A 679 -21.50 4.13 -22.52
N HIS A 680 -21.84 4.64 -23.70
CA HIS A 680 -23.02 5.46 -23.93
C HIS A 680 -24.02 4.73 -24.83
N ILE A 681 -25.29 4.71 -24.43
CA ILE A 681 -26.41 4.22 -25.24
C ILE A 681 -27.44 5.35 -25.35
N GLY A 682 -27.79 5.75 -26.58
CA GLY A 682 -28.71 6.87 -26.81
C GLY A 682 -28.25 8.19 -26.18
N GLY A 683 -26.94 8.46 -26.19
CA GLY A 683 -26.35 9.67 -25.59
C GLY A 683 -26.27 9.67 -24.05
N LYS A 684 -26.74 8.61 -23.38
CA LYS A 684 -26.71 8.48 -21.91
C LYS A 684 -25.58 7.57 -21.46
N TRP A 685 -24.84 7.99 -20.45
CA TRP A 685 -23.84 7.14 -19.80
C TRP A 685 -24.52 6.02 -19.00
N VAL A 686 -24.33 4.78 -19.46
CA VAL A 686 -24.97 3.57 -18.91
C VAL A 686 -23.99 2.61 -18.23
N GLY A 687 -22.70 2.67 -18.55
CA GLY A 687 -21.72 1.73 -18.02
C GLY A 687 -20.29 2.02 -18.43
N SER A 688 -19.43 1.00 -18.34
CA SER A 688 -18.07 1.04 -18.86
C SER A 688 -17.61 -0.30 -19.43
N THR A 689 -16.80 -0.26 -20.49
CA THR A 689 -16.18 -1.43 -21.11
C THR A 689 -14.69 -1.52 -20.75
N PRO A 690 -14.11 -2.73 -20.71
CA PRO A 690 -12.69 -2.89 -20.47
C PRO A 690 -11.89 -2.30 -21.63
N LYS A 691 -10.64 -1.94 -21.38
CA LYS A 691 -9.69 -1.63 -22.46
C LYS A 691 -9.21 -2.94 -23.09
N VAL A 692 -8.93 -2.89 -24.39
CA VAL A 692 -8.25 -3.98 -25.10
C VAL A 692 -6.74 -3.70 -25.10
N VAL A 693 -5.95 -4.71 -24.81
CA VAL A 693 -4.48 -4.65 -24.82
C VAL A 693 -3.95 -5.69 -25.81
N PHE A 694 -2.98 -5.27 -26.61
CA PHE A 694 -2.15 -6.15 -27.45
C PHE A 694 -0.69 -5.83 -27.12
N ASP A 695 -0.04 -6.67 -26.31
CA ASP A 695 1.33 -6.45 -25.84
C ASP A 695 2.14 -7.76 -25.78
N LEU A 696 2.83 -8.04 -26.88
CA LEU A 696 3.74 -9.18 -27.03
C LEU A 696 5.22 -8.76 -27.04
N GLU A 697 5.52 -7.49 -26.74
CA GLU A 697 6.87 -6.91 -26.90
C GLU A 697 7.87 -7.47 -25.88
N SER A 698 7.39 -8.02 -24.77
CA SER A 698 8.22 -8.52 -23.66
C SER A 698 8.84 -9.90 -23.89
N LEU A 699 8.53 -10.60 -24.98
CA LEU A 699 9.17 -11.89 -25.30
C LEU A 699 10.63 -11.70 -25.74
N ASP A 700 11.56 -12.31 -25.01
CA ASP A 700 12.88 -12.59 -25.58
C ASP A 700 12.80 -13.68 -26.66
N ASN A 701 13.87 -13.83 -27.46
CA ASN A 701 13.87 -14.74 -28.61
C ASN A 701 13.57 -16.19 -28.23
N ALA A 702 14.06 -16.67 -27.08
CA ALA A 702 13.79 -18.03 -26.61
C ALA A 702 12.32 -18.20 -26.19
N SER A 703 11.76 -17.22 -25.49
CA SER A 703 10.34 -17.18 -25.16
C SER A 703 9.46 -17.11 -26.42
N LYS A 704 9.88 -16.42 -27.48
CA LYS A 704 9.17 -16.37 -28.78
C LYS A 704 9.08 -17.76 -29.41
N GLU A 705 10.18 -18.50 -29.45
CA GLU A 705 10.19 -19.86 -30.03
C GLU A 705 9.24 -20.80 -29.28
N ILE A 706 9.29 -20.77 -27.94
CA ILE A 706 8.36 -21.55 -27.10
C ILE A 706 6.92 -21.15 -27.39
N PHE A 707 6.62 -19.85 -27.39
CA PHE A 707 5.30 -19.32 -27.66
C PHE A 707 4.77 -19.73 -29.05
N TYR A 708 5.52 -19.49 -30.13
CA TYR A 708 5.07 -19.82 -31.48
C TYR A 708 4.91 -21.32 -31.68
N SER A 709 5.80 -22.15 -31.11
CA SER A 709 5.66 -23.61 -31.17
C SER A 709 4.38 -24.10 -30.49
N MET A 710 3.99 -23.47 -29.38
CA MET A 710 2.78 -23.82 -28.64
C MET A 710 1.53 -23.30 -29.34
N LYS A 711 1.56 -22.08 -29.89
CA LYS A 711 0.43 -21.51 -30.65
C LYS A 711 0.11 -22.36 -31.88
N GLN A 712 1.12 -22.87 -32.58
CA GLN A 712 0.95 -23.83 -33.69
C GLN A 712 0.34 -25.17 -33.25
N LYS A 713 0.72 -25.68 -32.07
CA LYS A 713 0.11 -26.91 -31.52
C LYS A 713 -1.35 -26.71 -31.13
N LEU A 714 -1.67 -25.58 -30.49
CA LEU A 714 -3.05 -25.20 -30.16
C LEU A 714 -3.91 -25.08 -31.42
N SER A 715 -3.45 -24.35 -32.43
CA SER A 715 -4.21 -24.22 -33.69
C SER A 715 -4.40 -25.56 -34.40
N SER A 716 -3.39 -26.44 -34.37
CA SER A 716 -3.51 -27.80 -34.93
C SER A 716 -4.53 -28.64 -34.17
N GLN A 717 -4.55 -28.58 -32.84
CA GLN A 717 -5.52 -29.27 -31.98
C GLN A 717 -6.95 -28.71 -32.14
N GLU A 718 -7.11 -27.40 -32.35
CA GLU A 718 -8.40 -26.78 -32.62
C GLU A 718 -8.97 -27.25 -33.96
N ILE A 719 -8.14 -27.30 -35.00
CA ILE A 719 -8.52 -27.83 -36.32
C ILE A 719 -8.91 -29.31 -36.21
N GLU A 720 -8.13 -30.13 -35.49
CA GLU A 720 -8.43 -31.54 -35.28
C GLU A 720 -9.74 -31.74 -34.50
N ASN A 721 -10.00 -30.93 -33.46
CA ASN A 721 -11.26 -30.96 -32.72
C ASN A 721 -12.46 -30.52 -33.57
N LEU A 722 -12.29 -29.53 -34.44
CA LEU A 722 -13.33 -29.11 -35.38
C LEU A 722 -13.67 -30.25 -36.35
N TYR A 723 -12.64 -30.88 -36.93
CA TYR A 723 -12.78 -32.03 -37.80
C TYR A 723 -13.47 -33.21 -37.09
N LEU A 724 -13.10 -33.49 -35.84
CA LEU A 724 -13.73 -34.55 -35.04
C LEU A 724 -15.20 -34.23 -34.73
N ARG A 725 -15.55 -32.96 -34.46
CA ARG A 725 -16.95 -32.54 -34.24
C ARG A 725 -17.78 -32.68 -35.52
N GLU A 726 -17.27 -32.22 -36.66
CA GLU A 726 -17.94 -32.38 -37.96
C GLU A 726 -18.11 -33.85 -38.32
N LYS A 727 -17.09 -34.68 -38.07
CA LYS A 727 -17.18 -36.13 -38.27
C LYS A 727 -18.21 -36.78 -37.35
N ARG A 728 -18.34 -36.31 -36.10
CA ARG A 728 -19.35 -36.80 -35.15
C ARG A 728 -20.76 -36.42 -35.57
N ALA A 729 -20.96 -35.16 -35.96
CA ALA A 729 -22.23 -34.67 -36.51
C ALA A 729 -22.62 -35.44 -37.77
N SER A 730 -21.68 -35.67 -38.70
CA SER A 730 -21.91 -36.48 -39.90
C SER A 730 -22.24 -37.94 -39.60
N MET A 731 -21.64 -38.54 -38.56
CA MET A 731 -22.00 -39.90 -38.12
C MET A 731 -23.38 -39.95 -37.45
N GLU A 732 -23.76 -38.92 -36.70
CA GLU A 732 -25.10 -38.79 -36.10
C GLU A 732 -26.19 -38.57 -37.17
N ASP A 733 -25.91 -37.76 -38.20
CA ASP A 733 -26.81 -37.57 -39.36
C ASP A 733 -26.97 -38.88 -40.15
N LYS A 734 -25.88 -39.61 -40.42
CA LYS A 734 -25.95 -40.92 -41.08
C LYS A 734 -26.74 -41.92 -40.25
N ARG A 735 -26.52 -41.97 -38.94
CA ARG A 735 -27.26 -42.86 -38.04
C ARG A 735 -28.75 -42.51 -37.98
N SER A 736 -29.09 -41.22 -38.07
CA SER A 736 -30.47 -40.74 -38.14
C SER A 736 -31.13 -41.10 -39.49
N GLN A 737 -30.39 -41.00 -40.60
CA GLN A 737 -30.87 -41.42 -41.92
C GLN A 737 -31.04 -42.94 -42.05
N ASP A 738 -30.14 -43.72 -41.47
CA ASP A 738 -30.24 -45.19 -41.42
C ASP A 738 -31.45 -45.62 -40.57
N LEU A 739 -31.74 -44.93 -39.46
CA LEU A 739 -32.93 -45.16 -38.64
C LEU A 739 -34.23 -44.89 -39.43
N VAL A 740 -34.29 -43.78 -40.19
CA VAL A 740 -35.44 -43.46 -41.04
C VAL A 740 -35.62 -44.47 -42.16
N GLN A 741 -34.54 -44.93 -42.81
CA GLN A 741 -34.62 -45.98 -43.84
C GLN A 741 -35.01 -47.35 -43.27
N THR A 742 -34.64 -47.63 -42.02
CA THR A 742 -35.03 -48.87 -41.34
C THR A 742 -36.51 -48.83 -40.96
N GLU A 743 -37.00 -47.67 -40.49
CA GLU A 743 -38.43 -47.43 -40.20
C GLU A 743 -39.28 -47.47 -41.49
N GLU A 744 -38.84 -46.86 -42.58
CA GLU A 744 -39.50 -46.93 -43.89
C GLU A 744 -39.55 -48.36 -44.45
N ARG A 745 -38.50 -49.16 -44.27
CA ARG A 745 -38.51 -50.59 -44.65
C ARG A 745 -39.47 -51.41 -43.80
N THR A 746 -39.52 -51.19 -42.49
CA THR A 746 -40.51 -51.87 -41.63
C THR A 746 -41.96 -51.45 -41.91
N MET A 747 -42.19 -50.21 -42.39
CA MET A 747 -43.51 -49.74 -42.81
C MET A 747 -43.93 -50.34 -44.16
N LEU A 748 -43.01 -50.45 -45.12
CA LEU A 748 -43.25 -51.12 -46.40
C LEU A 748 -43.47 -52.63 -46.26
N ASP A 749 -42.71 -53.30 -45.38
CA ASP A 749 -42.93 -54.72 -45.06
C ASP A 749 -44.27 -54.96 -44.33
N SER A 750 -44.79 -53.94 -43.61
CA SER A 750 -46.11 -54.01 -42.95
C SER A 750 -47.30 -53.69 -43.87
N GLU A 751 -47.08 -53.03 -45.01
CA GLU A 751 -48.12 -52.77 -46.02
C GLU A 751 -48.26 -53.93 -47.03
N GLU A 752 -47.22 -54.75 -47.24
CA GLU A 752 -47.30 -55.97 -48.07
C GLU A 752 -47.96 -57.17 -47.35
N GLU A 753 -48.13 -57.16 -46.03
CA GLU A 753 -48.82 -58.24 -45.27
C GLU A 753 -50.34 -58.05 -45.09
N VAL A 754 -50.97 -56.98 -45.62
CA VAL A 754 -52.42 -56.72 -45.43
C VAL A 754 -53.31 -57.17 -46.59
N GLU A 755 -52.76 -57.61 -47.73
CA GLU A 755 -53.54 -58.28 -48.78
C GLU A 755 -53.30 -59.80 -48.80
N GLY A 756 -53.76 -60.48 -47.75
CA GLY A 756 -53.69 -61.94 -47.70
C GLY A 756 -54.49 -62.58 -46.57
N THR A 757 -55.57 -63.27 -46.95
CA THR A 757 -56.25 -64.37 -46.24
C THR A 757 -57.30 -64.06 -45.15
N ASN A 758 -58.56 -64.21 -45.58
CA ASN A 758 -59.68 -64.74 -44.79
C ASN A 758 -59.41 -66.21 -44.38
N HIS A 759 -59.57 -66.57 -43.10
CA HIS A 759 -60.50 -67.61 -42.59
C HIS A 759 -60.14 -68.13 -41.16
N THR A 760 -61.17 -68.18 -40.29
CA THR A 760 -61.48 -69.16 -39.21
C THR A 760 -60.43 -69.47 -38.13
N LEU A 761 -60.60 -69.24 -36.82
CA LEU A 761 -61.61 -69.63 -35.80
C LEU A 761 -60.87 -70.47 -34.71
N GLU A 762 -61.28 -70.22 -33.46
CA GLU A 762 -61.21 -71.07 -32.26
C GLU A 762 -60.01 -71.02 -31.28
N GLU A 763 -60.34 -70.45 -30.10
CA GLU A 763 -60.16 -70.96 -28.74
C GLU A 763 -58.77 -71.38 -28.22
N ASN A 764 -58.27 -70.69 -27.20
CA ASN A 764 -58.52 -71.15 -25.81
C ASN A 764 -58.01 -70.21 -24.71
N ASN A 765 -58.73 -70.30 -23.60
CA ASN A 765 -58.57 -69.60 -22.33
C ASN A 765 -57.29 -69.98 -21.55
N LYS A 766 -56.79 -69.03 -20.73
CA LYS A 766 -56.59 -69.11 -19.26
C LYS A 766 -55.46 -68.16 -18.81
N THR A 767 -55.80 -67.07 -18.12
CA THR A 767 -55.61 -66.88 -16.65
C THR A 767 -54.23 -67.26 -16.15
N ASP A 768 -53.43 -66.29 -15.68
CA ASP A 768 -53.43 -66.02 -14.25
C ASP A 768 -52.74 -64.71 -13.86
N GLU A 769 -53.25 -64.24 -12.73
CA GLU A 769 -53.07 -62.97 -12.04
C GLU A 769 -51.81 -62.89 -11.17
N LYS A 770 -51.55 -61.66 -10.72
CA LYS A 770 -50.81 -61.18 -9.52
C LYS A 770 -49.27 -61.05 -9.64
N LYS A 771 -48.65 -59.87 -9.45
CA LYS A 771 -48.68 -58.75 -8.44
C LYS A 771 -47.31 -58.68 -7.72
N PRO A 772 -46.96 -57.63 -6.94
CA PRO A 772 -45.89 -56.69 -7.29
C PRO A 772 -44.79 -56.57 -6.22
N ASP A 773 -43.99 -55.51 -6.37
CA ASP A 773 -43.12 -54.83 -5.39
C ASP A 773 -41.79 -55.48 -4.96
N THR A 774 -40.68 -54.92 -5.43
CA THR A 774 -39.77 -54.11 -4.57
C THR A 774 -38.89 -53.19 -5.40
#